data_AF-A0A1I4D8D0-F1
#
_entry.id   AF-A0A1I4D8D0-F1
#
_cell.length_a   1.000
_cell.length_b   1.000
_cell.length_c   1.000
_cell.angle_alpha   90.00
_cell.angle_beta   90.00
_cell.angle_gamma   90.00
#
_symmetry.space_group_name_H-M   'P 1'
#
loop_
_entity.id
_entity.type
_entity.pdbx_description
1 polymer ?
#
loop_
_entity_poly.entity_id
_entity_poly.type
_entity_poly.pdbx_seq_one_letter_code
_entity_poly.pdbx_strand_id
1 'polypeptide(L)'
;MPDVQAPAPDPVAETLADLLARLKEAREAAATDPFGDPVLLMALAISRRLDDGRLDAPAIAALIGRIADDAAAERAQRLANYVGIGRAGGLDALAARLVRPDPDDSPVPFAAYREAVERPRFAAVFTAHPTFSLPPGTNAAVAAAASGGTMPRGLAHRPAAPTLTEEFVQAAAAIARGRDALDELAAALLLAAQGVWGDRWQQLRPSPVLLSTWVGYDTDGRTDIGWWDTIGLRLTMKRLQLQRLAAQLSPLGDGVAALAARVLLAEQAVAAQLEALPSGPKPDEVQAFAAVLVGRRDDALVDPAPLLALFPAAMAAAPDDATRLKLAVARAGLAAHGLALAHTHTRLNASQIHNALRQRLGLTAAPDDMASRRGLLTQINQALAEVEAQPVDFGALLAEQASAAKLMMTVAQITKHVDASQPVRFLIAETETGYTLLGALWLAKRLGIAERIEISPLFETAEALERGDRVVEEALRSPHFRDYLRAHGRLCLQFGYSDSGRYVGQLPASYLAERLKLRLADQLRRHGLADLELVLFDTHGESIGRGGHPDSLADRLDYLSPPQARAALTKVGLKLREESSFQGGDGYLLFGTPQLAAATIARIAEHAFAEPEGEPDPIYAESDWAADFFATIRREMQELVEDPGYAALLGAFGPGLLDRTGSRPAARQSDMGGPSRISHPSQLRAIPNNAILQQMGWLANTLHGLGAAAAANPDAFADLRARSPRFARALAMAARAAASSDIGVLRAAVDTLDPGPWLDRAGATQRPGRREELMAVAEALEKLDLSAVVVRMFRRLQADHLALRAAWPDLPRMPDRLVLLHALRLALIHRIWLLAVALPEFSPRHGATRDSLVAGILQLDVERALKLLAEVFPANPDPSSGLDFHEPAPERTSNSYAAEHATLFHPMGQLFALVRECSAAIVHEVGAFG
;
A
#
# COMPACT_ATOMS: atom_id res chain seq x y z
N MET A 1 -14.04 -49.82 -25.87
CA MET A 1 -13.43 -48.64 -25.22
C MET A 1 -13.60 -47.48 -26.18
N PRO A 2 -14.22 -46.36 -25.79
CA PRO A 2 -14.25 -45.20 -26.67
C PRO A 2 -12.84 -44.61 -26.73
N ASP A 3 -12.36 -44.38 -27.95
CA ASP A 3 -11.12 -43.66 -28.25
C ASP A 3 -11.13 -42.32 -27.50
N VAL A 4 -10.23 -42.18 -26.53
CA VAL A 4 -9.91 -40.88 -25.93
C VAL A 4 -9.13 -40.11 -26.99
N GLN A 5 -9.87 -39.30 -27.74
CA GLN A 5 -9.31 -38.35 -28.70
C GLN A 5 -8.28 -37.48 -27.97
N ALA A 6 -7.00 -37.60 -28.34
CA ALA A 6 -5.94 -36.78 -27.77
C ALA A 6 -6.34 -35.29 -27.89
N PRO A 7 -6.13 -34.47 -26.83
CA PRO A 7 -6.45 -33.05 -26.90
C PRO A 7 -5.71 -32.41 -28.08
N ALA A 8 -6.41 -31.56 -28.82
CA ALA A 8 -5.79 -30.78 -29.91
C ALA A 8 -4.58 -30.00 -29.37
N PRO A 9 -3.48 -29.87 -30.16
CA PRO A 9 -2.31 -29.13 -29.72
C PRO A 9 -2.69 -27.69 -29.38
N ASP A 10 -2.25 -27.19 -28.21
CA ASP A 10 -2.38 -25.79 -27.80
C ASP A 10 -1.15 -25.02 -28.33
N PRO A 11 -1.26 -24.27 -29.44
CA PRO A 11 -0.10 -23.64 -30.07
C PRO A 11 0.56 -22.59 -29.19
N VAL A 12 -0.19 -22.00 -28.24
CA VAL A 12 0.33 -21.03 -27.26
C VAL A 12 1.23 -21.75 -26.27
N ALA A 13 0.80 -22.93 -25.79
CA ALA A 13 1.60 -23.74 -24.87
C ALA A 13 2.90 -24.25 -25.51
N GLU A 14 2.84 -24.71 -26.76
CA GLU A 14 4.03 -25.14 -27.51
C GLU A 14 5.03 -23.99 -27.70
N THR A 15 4.53 -22.82 -28.09
CA THR A 15 5.36 -21.63 -28.28
C THR A 15 6.00 -21.17 -26.97
N LEU A 16 5.25 -21.16 -25.87
CA LEU A 16 5.76 -20.81 -24.55
C LEU A 16 6.86 -21.78 -24.10
N ALA A 17 6.64 -23.09 -24.28
CA ALA A 17 7.62 -24.12 -23.95
C ALA A 17 8.92 -23.97 -24.75
N ASP A 18 8.84 -23.72 -26.05
CA ASP A 18 10.03 -23.48 -26.90
C ASP A 18 10.79 -22.19 -26.49
N LEU A 19 10.09 -21.11 -26.16
CA LEU A 19 10.74 -19.88 -25.67
C LEU A 19 11.45 -20.10 -24.31
N LEU A 20 10.83 -20.84 -23.39
CA LEU A 20 11.44 -21.20 -22.10
C LEU A 20 12.66 -22.11 -22.28
N ALA A 21 12.58 -23.11 -23.16
CA ALA A 21 13.70 -24.00 -23.45
C ALA A 21 14.91 -23.22 -23.99
N ARG A 22 14.69 -22.32 -24.95
CA ARG A 22 15.74 -21.46 -25.50
C ARG A 22 16.33 -20.50 -24.48
N LEU A 23 15.51 -19.98 -23.56
CA LEU A 23 16.01 -19.10 -22.49
C LEU A 23 16.93 -19.87 -21.57
N LYS A 24 16.54 -21.09 -21.20
CA LYS A 24 17.37 -21.97 -20.38
C LYS A 24 18.71 -22.28 -21.05
N GLU A 25 18.70 -22.66 -22.33
CA GLU A 25 19.92 -22.86 -23.12
C GLU A 25 20.83 -21.61 -23.12
N ALA A 26 20.24 -20.42 -23.30
CA ALA A 26 21.00 -19.17 -23.28
C ALA A 26 21.62 -18.88 -21.89
N ARG A 27 20.89 -19.14 -20.80
CA ARG A 27 21.41 -18.98 -19.43
C ARG A 27 22.53 -19.98 -19.13
N GLU A 28 22.41 -21.22 -19.60
CA GLU A 28 23.44 -22.25 -19.45
C GLU A 28 24.71 -21.88 -20.24
N ALA A 29 24.56 -21.39 -21.48
CA ALA A 29 25.68 -20.94 -22.30
C ALA A 29 26.44 -19.76 -21.66
N ALA A 30 25.71 -18.79 -21.07
CA ALA A 30 26.31 -17.64 -20.40
C ALA A 30 27.17 -18.00 -19.17
N ALA A 31 27.04 -19.21 -18.62
CA ALA A 31 27.96 -19.70 -17.59
C ALA A 31 29.38 -19.94 -18.13
N THR A 32 29.51 -20.20 -19.42
CA THR A 32 30.79 -20.41 -20.13
C THR A 32 31.21 -19.25 -21.03
N ASP A 33 30.26 -18.38 -21.39
CA ASP A 33 30.49 -17.14 -22.15
C ASP A 33 30.01 -15.92 -21.33
N PRO A 34 30.90 -15.25 -20.59
CA PRO A 34 30.53 -14.11 -19.74
C PRO A 34 30.20 -12.83 -20.54
N PHE A 35 30.34 -12.85 -21.88
CA PHE A 35 30.04 -11.71 -22.75
C PHE A 35 28.64 -11.78 -23.35
N GLY A 36 27.99 -12.94 -23.36
CA GLY A 36 26.63 -13.11 -23.83
C GLY A 36 25.58 -12.73 -22.78
N ASP A 37 24.61 -11.87 -23.15
CA ASP A 37 23.44 -11.56 -22.31
C ASP A 37 22.23 -12.44 -22.73
N PRO A 38 21.81 -13.43 -21.92
CA PRO A 38 20.70 -14.31 -22.24
C PRO A 38 19.37 -13.59 -22.48
N VAL A 39 19.13 -12.46 -21.79
CA VAL A 39 17.87 -11.73 -21.84
C VAL A 39 17.79 -10.94 -23.14
N LEU A 40 18.86 -10.25 -23.53
CA LEU A 40 18.91 -9.55 -24.84
C LEU A 40 18.92 -10.53 -26.01
N LEU A 41 19.59 -11.68 -25.88
CA LEU A 41 19.54 -12.76 -26.87
C LEU A 41 18.10 -13.26 -27.06
N MET A 42 17.37 -13.45 -25.96
CA MET A 42 15.96 -13.85 -26.01
C MET A 42 15.08 -12.75 -26.62
N ALA A 43 15.27 -11.49 -26.24
CA ALA A 43 14.54 -10.37 -26.82
C ALA A 43 14.76 -10.26 -28.34
N LEU A 44 16.00 -10.46 -28.80
CA LEU A 44 16.35 -10.52 -30.22
C LEU A 44 15.70 -11.72 -30.93
N ALA A 45 15.68 -12.89 -30.30
CA ALA A 45 15.03 -14.08 -30.85
C ALA A 45 13.52 -13.88 -31.05
N ILE A 46 12.85 -13.25 -30.08
CA ILE A 46 11.43 -12.88 -30.17
C ILE A 46 11.21 -11.83 -31.27
N SER A 47 12.06 -10.79 -31.32
CA SER A 47 12.01 -9.75 -32.35
C SER A 47 12.15 -10.31 -33.77
N ARG A 48 13.04 -11.30 -33.99
CA ARG A 48 13.19 -11.99 -35.28
C ARG A 48 11.94 -12.77 -35.68
N ARG A 49 11.26 -13.42 -34.72
CA ARG A 49 10.01 -14.14 -35.01
C ARG A 49 8.88 -13.21 -35.42
N LEU A 50 8.80 -12.03 -34.80
CA LEU A 50 7.87 -10.97 -35.23
C LEU A 50 8.20 -10.49 -36.64
N ASP A 51 9.48 -10.32 -36.93
CA ASP A 51 9.98 -9.88 -38.24
C ASP A 51 9.69 -10.88 -39.37
N ASP A 52 9.77 -12.18 -39.08
CA ASP A 52 9.53 -13.27 -40.03
C ASP A 52 8.04 -13.69 -40.10
N GLY A 53 7.15 -13.06 -39.33
CA GLY A 53 5.73 -13.41 -39.26
C GLY A 53 5.43 -14.73 -38.53
N ARG A 54 6.40 -15.29 -37.80
CA ARG A 54 6.22 -16.49 -36.95
C ARG A 54 5.55 -16.19 -35.62
N LEU A 55 5.57 -14.93 -35.18
CA LEU A 55 4.80 -14.40 -34.08
C LEU A 55 4.12 -13.11 -34.54
N ASP A 56 2.91 -12.86 -34.05
CA ASP A 56 2.18 -11.61 -34.25
C ASP A 56 1.68 -11.05 -32.90
N ALA A 57 1.08 -9.86 -32.93
CA ALA A 57 0.58 -9.22 -31.71
C ALA A 57 -0.50 -10.04 -30.99
N PRO A 58 -1.50 -10.64 -31.68
CA PRO A 58 -2.45 -11.56 -31.05
C PRO A 58 -1.80 -12.79 -30.37
N ALA A 59 -0.81 -13.42 -31.00
CA ALA A 59 -0.10 -14.56 -30.42
C ALA A 59 0.68 -14.14 -29.17
N ILE A 60 1.34 -12.97 -29.19
CA ILE A 60 2.01 -12.42 -28.00
C ILE A 60 1.00 -12.11 -26.89
N ALA A 61 -0.15 -11.51 -27.22
CA ALA A 61 -1.21 -11.25 -26.26
C ALA A 61 -1.69 -12.54 -25.58
N ALA A 62 -1.89 -13.61 -26.35
CA ALA A 62 -2.28 -14.92 -25.84
C ALA A 62 -1.20 -15.55 -24.94
N LEU A 63 0.08 -15.41 -25.31
CA LEU A 63 1.22 -15.86 -24.49
C LEU A 63 1.26 -15.12 -23.14
N ILE A 64 1.18 -13.79 -23.16
CA ILE A 64 1.19 -12.96 -21.93
C ILE A 64 -0.02 -13.30 -21.07
N GLY A 65 -1.21 -13.41 -21.66
CA GLY A 65 -2.44 -13.78 -20.96
C GLY A 65 -2.35 -15.15 -20.29
N ARG A 66 -1.76 -16.15 -20.95
CA ARG A 66 -1.51 -17.48 -20.35
C ARG A 66 -0.55 -17.38 -19.15
N ILE A 67 0.56 -16.67 -19.31
CA ILE A 67 1.52 -16.48 -18.22
C ILE A 67 0.87 -15.77 -17.03
N ALA A 68 0.06 -14.73 -17.30
CA ALA A 68 -0.63 -13.98 -16.27
C ALA A 68 -1.68 -14.83 -15.53
N ASP A 69 -2.47 -15.63 -16.24
CA ASP A 69 -3.43 -16.57 -15.64
C ASP A 69 -2.72 -17.58 -14.71
N ASP A 70 -1.61 -18.16 -15.18
CA ASP A 70 -0.83 -19.15 -14.40
C ASP A 70 -0.19 -18.49 -13.17
N ALA A 71 0.41 -17.30 -13.33
CA ALA A 71 0.98 -16.53 -12.23
C ALA A 71 -0.09 -16.11 -11.20
N ALA A 72 -1.30 -15.78 -11.65
CA ALA A 72 -2.42 -15.43 -10.78
C ALA A 72 -2.96 -16.65 -10.00
N ALA A 73 -3.00 -17.84 -10.61
CA ALA A 73 -3.32 -19.09 -9.92
C ALA A 73 -2.29 -19.43 -8.83
N GLU A 74 -0.99 -19.29 -9.13
CA GLU A 74 0.07 -19.48 -8.13
C GLU A 74 0.02 -18.43 -7.02
N ARG A 75 -0.33 -17.18 -7.36
CA ARG A 75 -0.55 -16.11 -6.38
C ARG A 75 -1.68 -16.49 -5.41
N ALA A 76 -2.76 -17.08 -5.90
CA ALA A 76 -3.84 -17.58 -5.05
C ALA A 76 -3.35 -18.69 -4.09
N GLN A 77 -2.52 -19.62 -4.56
CA GLN A 77 -1.93 -20.65 -3.70
C GLN A 77 -0.99 -20.04 -2.63
N ARG A 78 -0.17 -19.06 -3.01
CA ARG A 78 0.68 -18.34 -2.05
C ARG A 78 -0.16 -17.61 -1.01
N LEU A 79 -1.25 -16.96 -1.41
CA LEU A 79 -2.18 -16.27 -0.50
C LEU A 79 -2.82 -17.26 0.50
N ALA A 80 -3.27 -18.43 0.02
CA ALA A 80 -3.82 -19.47 0.89
C ALA A 80 -2.81 -19.94 1.94
N ASN A 81 -1.56 -20.19 1.51
CA ASN A 81 -0.47 -20.59 2.41
C ASN A 81 -0.11 -19.47 3.40
N TYR A 82 -0.10 -18.21 2.93
CA TYR A 82 0.30 -17.04 3.70
C TYR A 82 -0.54 -16.83 4.96
N VAL A 83 -1.86 -17.07 4.87
CA VAL A 83 -2.78 -16.99 6.01
C VAL A 83 -3.04 -18.35 6.68
N GLY A 84 -2.50 -19.43 6.12
CA GLY A 84 -2.63 -20.78 6.66
C GLY A 84 -4.00 -21.42 6.44
N ILE A 85 -4.62 -21.22 5.27
CA ILE A 85 -5.87 -21.93 4.91
C ILE A 85 -5.65 -23.45 5.04
N GLY A 86 -6.55 -24.12 5.76
CA GLY A 86 -6.48 -25.56 6.01
C GLY A 86 -5.57 -25.98 7.17
N ARG A 87 -4.93 -25.04 7.88
CA ARG A 87 -4.14 -25.34 9.09
C ARG A 87 -5.06 -25.81 10.24
N ALA A 88 -4.65 -26.86 10.95
CA ALA A 88 -5.31 -27.32 12.16
C ALA A 88 -5.03 -26.34 13.33
N GLY A 89 -6.05 -26.11 14.17
CA GLY A 89 -6.00 -25.10 15.22
C GLY A 89 -6.33 -23.70 14.68
N GLY A 90 -7.36 -23.10 15.27
CA GLY A 90 -7.87 -21.78 14.91
C GLY A 90 -8.36 -21.02 16.14
N LEU A 91 -9.45 -20.27 15.97
CA LEU A 91 -10.02 -19.41 17.01
C LEU A 91 -10.40 -20.19 18.28
N ASP A 92 -10.95 -21.40 18.15
CA ASP A 92 -11.34 -22.24 19.30
C ASP A 92 -10.14 -22.71 20.13
N ALA A 93 -9.06 -23.12 19.45
CA ALA A 93 -7.83 -23.56 20.11
C ALA A 93 -7.17 -22.39 20.87
N LEU A 94 -7.16 -21.21 20.25
CA LEU A 94 -6.71 -19.98 20.91
C LEU A 94 -7.59 -19.67 22.13
N ALA A 95 -8.92 -19.70 21.99
CA ALA A 95 -9.84 -19.39 23.07
C ALA A 95 -9.70 -20.35 24.25
N ALA A 96 -9.56 -21.65 23.99
CA ALA A 96 -9.31 -22.67 25.01
C ALA A 96 -7.99 -22.40 25.77
N ARG A 97 -6.91 -22.09 25.05
CA ARG A 97 -5.60 -21.74 25.64
C ARG A 97 -5.68 -20.49 26.52
N LEU A 98 -6.47 -19.49 26.14
CA LEU A 98 -6.61 -18.26 26.94
C LEU A 98 -7.37 -18.49 28.25
N VAL A 99 -8.30 -19.44 28.28
CA VAL A 99 -9.00 -19.83 29.51
C VAL A 99 -8.09 -20.67 30.41
N ARG A 100 -7.31 -21.56 29.81
CA ARG A 100 -6.39 -22.46 30.51
C ARG A 100 -5.09 -22.62 29.70
N PRO A 101 -4.05 -21.81 30.00
CA PRO A 101 -2.78 -21.85 29.28
C PRO A 101 -2.05 -23.20 29.39
N ASP A 102 -2.06 -23.80 30.59
CA ASP A 102 -1.59 -25.16 30.85
C ASP A 102 -2.82 -26.08 31.03
N PRO A 103 -3.08 -27.02 30.09
CA PRO A 103 -4.21 -27.96 30.18
C PRO A 103 -4.30 -28.71 31.51
N ASP A 104 -3.16 -28.95 32.16
CA ASP A 104 -3.05 -29.71 33.41
C ASP A 104 -3.24 -28.82 34.67
N ASP A 105 -3.33 -27.50 34.53
CA ASP A 105 -3.55 -26.54 35.63
C ASP A 105 -5.00 -26.00 35.67
N SER A 106 -5.32 -25.24 36.71
CA SER A 106 -6.61 -24.56 36.87
C SER A 106 -6.80 -23.46 35.82
N PRO A 107 -8.05 -23.18 35.38
CA PRO A 107 -8.33 -22.03 34.55
C PRO A 107 -7.89 -20.72 35.21
N VAL A 108 -7.53 -19.73 34.39
CA VAL A 108 -7.14 -18.41 34.90
C VAL A 108 -8.29 -17.74 35.68
N PRO A 109 -8.01 -16.77 36.57
CA PRO A 109 -9.09 -16.02 37.21
C PRO A 109 -9.95 -15.26 36.19
N PHE A 110 -11.27 -15.26 36.37
CA PHE A 110 -12.21 -14.56 35.46
C PHE A 110 -11.85 -13.09 35.22
N ALA A 111 -11.36 -12.39 36.25
CA ALA A 111 -10.95 -10.98 36.12
C ALA A 111 -9.76 -10.81 35.17
N ALA A 112 -8.77 -11.73 35.23
CA ALA A 112 -7.61 -11.73 34.34
C ALA A 112 -8.02 -12.09 32.91
N TYR A 113 -8.91 -13.07 32.73
CA TYR A 113 -9.47 -13.41 31.43
C TYR A 113 -10.20 -12.21 30.81
N ARG A 114 -11.08 -11.56 31.58
CA ARG A 114 -11.81 -10.36 31.17
C ARG A 114 -10.86 -9.25 30.73
N GLU A 115 -9.85 -8.92 31.53
CA GLU A 115 -8.84 -7.91 31.15
C GLU A 115 -8.12 -8.29 29.85
N ALA A 116 -7.78 -9.57 29.68
CA ALA A 116 -7.05 -10.04 28.51
C ALA A 116 -7.86 -9.95 27.22
N VAL A 117 -9.16 -10.25 27.25
CA VAL A 117 -10.03 -10.33 26.06
C VAL A 117 -10.82 -9.05 25.78
N GLU A 118 -11.08 -8.20 26.77
CA GLU A 118 -11.81 -6.93 26.56
C GLU A 118 -10.87 -5.77 26.20
N ARG A 119 -9.56 -5.89 26.43
CA ARG A 119 -8.60 -4.85 26.02
C ARG A 119 -8.22 -5.04 24.55
N PRO A 120 -8.32 -4.00 23.69
CA PRO A 120 -7.76 -4.03 22.35
C PRO A 120 -6.24 -4.23 22.38
N ARG A 121 -5.77 -5.31 21.75
CA ARG A 121 -4.35 -5.66 21.62
C ARG A 121 -3.83 -5.39 20.22
N PHE A 122 -4.70 -5.50 19.22
CA PHE A 122 -4.35 -5.28 17.82
C PHE A 122 -5.42 -4.49 17.07
N ALA A 123 -5.03 -3.68 16.08
CA ALA A 123 -5.95 -3.14 15.08
C ALA A 123 -5.44 -3.36 13.64
N ALA A 124 -6.29 -3.96 12.80
CA ALA A 124 -6.07 -4.02 11.36
C ALA A 124 -6.58 -2.72 10.71
N VAL A 125 -5.69 -1.97 10.06
CA VAL A 125 -6.01 -0.64 9.52
C VAL A 125 -6.13 -0.72 8.00
N PHE A 126 -7.34 -0.57 7.46
CA PHE A 126 -7.59 -0.58 6.02
C PHE A 126 -7.22 0.76 5.40
N THR A 127 -6.28 0.73 4.47
CA THR A 127 -5.68 1.92 3.87
C THR A 127 -5.86 1.93 2.36
N ALA A 128 -6.15 3.09 1.76
CA ALA A 128 -6.24 3.24 0.31
C ALA A 128 -4.87 3.60 -0.31
N HIS A 129 -4.88 3.86 -1.61
CA HIS A 129 -3.86 4.58 -2.38
C HIS A 129 -2.58 3.81 -2.79
N PRO A 130 -2.02 4.15 -3.97
CA PRO A 130 -2.37 3.49 -5.23
C PRO A 130 -1.87 2.03 -5.28
N THR A 131 -2.70 1.12 -4.80
CA THR A 131 -2.39 -0.32 -4.67
C THR A 131 -3.54 -1.21 -5.14
N PHE A 132 -4.41 -0.66 -5.98
CA PHE A 132 -5.43 -1.43 -6.71
C PHE A 132 -4.77 -1.99 -7.96
N SER A 133 -3.98 -3.04 -7.77
CA SER A 133 -3.11 -3.62 -8.79
C SER A 133 -3.82 -4.56 -9.75
N LEU A 134 -5.04 -4.98 -9.41
CA LEU A 134 -5.86 -5.94 -10.17
C LEU A 134 -7.24 -5.35 -10.46
N PRO A 135 -7.85 -5.71 -11.60
CA PRO A 135 -9.28 -5.53 -11.81
C PRO A 135 -10.11 -6.20 -10.71
N PRO A 136 -11.28 -5.65 -10.33
CA PRO A 136 -12.13 -6.23 -9.30
C PRO A 136 -12.51 -7.70 -9.55
N GLY A 137 -12.79 -8.06 -10.81
CA GLY A 137 -13.10 -9.45 -11.19
C GLY A 137 -11.93 -10.41 -10.97
N THR A 138 -10.71 -9.99 -11.31
CA THR A 138 -9.49 -10.77 -11.12
C THR A 138 -9.12 -10.88 -9.64
N ASN A 139 -9.28 -9.79 -8.88
CA ASN A 139 -9.10 -9.80 -7.43
C ASN A 139 -10.04 -10.81 -6.74
N ALA A 140 -11.33 -10.78 -7.09
CA ALA A 140 -12.31 -11.73 -6.59
C ALA A 140 -11.99 -13.18 -6.98
N ALA A 141 -11.53 -13.42 -8.21
CA ALA A 141 -11.15 -14.74 -8.68
C ALA A 141 -9.92 -15.30 -7.92
N VAL A 142 -8.90 -14.47 -7.68
CA VAL A 142 -7.72 -14.86 -6.88
C VAL A 142 -8.13 -15.22 -5.44
N ALA A 143 -8.98 -14.40 -4.82
CA ALA A 143 -9.47 -14.67 -3.46
C ALA A 143 -10.31 -15.95 -3.38
N ALA A 144 -11.20 -16.18 -4.35
CA ALA A 144 -11.99 -17.39 -4.45
C ALA A 144 -11.11 -18.64 -4.64
N ALA A 145 -10.12 -18.56 -5.53
CA ALA A 145 -9.17 -19.65 -5.76
C ALA A 145 -8.32 -19.96 -4.51
N ALA A 146 -7.87 -18.93 -3.78
CA ALA A 146 -7.16 -19.10 -2.52
C ALA A 146 -8.03 -19.75 -1.42
N SER A 147 -9.35 -19.72 -1.60
CA SER A 147 -10.34 -20.31 -0.68
C SER A 147 -10.87 -21.67 -1.16
N GLY A 148 -10.17 -22.32 -2.10
CA GLY A 148 -10.54 -23.64 -2.63
C GLY A 148 -11.35 -23.63 -3.93
N GLY A 149 -11.62 -22.45 -4.51
CA GLY A 149 -12.21 -22.33 -5.85
C GLY A 149 -11.22 -22.64 -6.97
N THR A 150 -11.70 -22.72 -8.21
CA THR A 150 -10.85 -22.85 -9.40
C THR A 150 -10.58 -21.47 -10.01
N MET A 151 -9.31 -21.19 -10.35
CA MET A 151 -8.94 -19.97 -11.05
C MET A 151 -9.44 -20.01 -12.52
N PRO A 152 -10.30 -19.08 -12.96
CA PRO A 152 -10.72 -19.01 -14.35
C PRO A 152 -9.59 -18.52 -15.27
N ARG A 153 -9.66 -18.88 -16.55
CA ARG A 153 -8.71 -18.45 -17.59
C ARG A 153 -9.28 -17.29 -18.40
N GLY A 154 -8.40 -16.50 -19.02
CA GLY A 154 -8.76 -15.39 -19.90
C GLY A 154 -9.25 -14.14 -19.17
N LEU A 155 -8.82 -13.95 -17.92
CA LEU A 155 -9.13 -12.75 -17.17
C LEU A 155 -8.33 -11.54 -17.67
N ALA A 156 -8.88 -10.34 -17.50
CA ALA A 156 -8.11 -9.12 -17.66
C ALA A 156 -7.21 -8.92 -16.43
N HIS A 157 -5.93 -8.65 -16.64
CA HIS A 157 -4.97 -8.50 -15.53
C HIS A 157 -4.54 -7.06 -15.31
N ARG A 158 -4.64 -6.19 -16.32
CA ARG A 158 -4.29 -4.77 -16.20
C ARG A 158 -5.28 -3.99 -15.32
N PRO A 159 -4.81 -3.23 -14.32
CA PRO A 159 -5.67 -2.46 -13.44
C PRO A 159 -6.28 -1.23 -14.12
N ALA A 160 -7.42 -0.79 -13.60
CA ALA A 160 -8.00 0.51 -13.88
C ALA A 160 -7.88 1.41 -12.66
N ALA A 161 -7.68 2.72 -12.87
CA ALA A 161 -7.61 3.67 -11.79
C ALA A 161 -8.98 3.76 -11.07
N PRO A 162 -9.05 3.45 -9.77
CA PRO A 162 -10.31 3.52 -9.03
C PRO A 162 -10.68 4.97 -8.73
N THR A 163 -11.98 5.22 -8.68
CA THR A 163 -12.60 6.40 -8.06
C THR A 163 -12.57 6.28 -6.53
N LEU A 164 -12.72 7.40 -5.80
CA LEU A 164 -12.83 7.38 -4.34
C LEU A 164 -13.98 6.45 -3.86
N THR A 165 -15.10 6.43 -4.57
CA THR A 165 -16.23 5.55 -4.26
C THR A 165 -15.85 4.08 -4.41
N GLU A 166 -15.12 3.71 -5.46
CA GLU A 166 -14.65 2.32 -5.64
C GLU A 166 -13.62 1.91 -4.60
N GLU A 167 -12.71 2.83 -4.20
CA GLU A 167 -11.78 2.61 -3.08
C GLU A 167 -12.56 2.28 -1.79
N PHE A 168 -13.59 3.07 -1.49
CA PHE A 168 -14.44 2.89 -0.32
C PHE A 168 -15.27 1.60 -0.37
N VAL A 169 -15.92 1.30 -1.50
CA VAL A 169 -16.77 0.10 -1.64
C VAL A 169 -15.94 -1.17 -1.43
N GLN A 170 -14.75 -1.25 -2.03
CA GLN A 170 -13.86 -2.40 -1.86
C GLN A 170 -13.38 -2.53 -0.41
N ALA A 171 -12.99 -1.41 0.22
CA ALA A 171 -12.58 -1.40 1.62
C ALA A 171 -13.73 -1.81 2.55
N ALA A 172 -14.94 -1.27 2.36
CA ALA A 172 -16.11 -1.59 3.17
C ALA A 172 -16.51 -3.06 3.06
N ALA A 173 -16.41 -3.66 1.87
CA ALA A 173 -16.65 -5.09 1.68
C ALA A 173 -15.62 -5.95 2.42
N ALA A 174 -14.33 -5.60 2.34
CA ALA A 174 -13.27 -6.28 3.08
C ALA A 174 -13.43 -6.14 4.60
N ILE A 175 -13.73 -4.93 5.08
CA ILE A 175 -14.02 -4.64 6.50
C ILE A 175 -15.23 -5.45 6.96
N ALA A 176 -16.31 -5.53 6.18
CA ALA A 176 -17.50 -6.29 6.55
C ALA A 176 -17.18 -7.78 6.79
N ARG A 177 -16.40 -8.42 5.92
CA ARG A 177 -15.93 -9.80 6.13
C ARG A 177 -14.98 -9.91 7.33
N GLY A 178 -14.12 -8.91 7.53
CA GLY A 178 -13.30 -8.81 8.74
C GLY A 178 -14.14 -8.72 10.01
N ARG A 179 -15.28 -8.01 9.98
CA ARG A 179 -16.23 -7.93 11.10
C ARG A 179 -16.92 -9.25 11.36
N ASP A 180 -17.27 -10.00 10.32
CA ASP A 180 -17.79 -11.37 10.47
C ASP A 180 -16.77 -12.28 11.17
N ALA A 181 -15.50 -12.22 10.75
CA ALA A 181 -14.43 -12.98 11.39
C ALA A 181 -14.15 -12.54 12.86
N LEU A 182 -14.34 -11.25 13.19
CA LEU A 182 -14.28 -10.79 14.58
C LEU A 182 -15.45 -11.31 15.42
N ASP A 183 -16.63 -11.47 14.85
CA ASP A 183 -17.77 -12.09 15.54
C ASP A 183 -17.50 -13.57 15.82
N GLU A 184 -16.86 -14.29 14.89
CA GLU A 184 -16.39 -15.66 15.11
C GLU A 184 -15.38 -15.73 16.27
N LEU A 185 -14.42 -14.82 16.32
CA LEU A 185 -13.46 -14.73 17.43
C LEU A 185 -14.17 -14.44 18.75
N ALA A 186 -15.11 -13.48 18.77
CA ALA A 186 -15.88 -13.17 19.96
C ALA A 186 -16.72 -14.38 20.43
N ALA A 187 -17.33 -15.12 19.50
CA ALA A 187 -18.08 -16.33 19.80
C ALA A 187 -17.19 -17.40 20.43
N ALA A 188 -16.02 -17.68 19.85
CA ALA A 188 -15.06 -18.65 20.39
C ALA A 188 -14.63 -18.30 21.82
N LEU A 189 -14.31 -17.02 22.08
CA LEU A 189 -13.94 -16.54 23.41
C LEU A 189 -15.08 -16.67 24.43
N LEU A 190 -16.30 -16.30 24.05
CA LEU A 190 -17.48 -16.40 24.92
C LEU A 190 -17.83 -17.87 25.22
N LEU A 191 -17.74 -18.76 24.23
CA LEU A 191 -17.98 -20.20 24.38
C LEU A 191 -16.95 -20.84 25.32
N ALA A 192 -15.66 -20.53 25.14
CA ALA A 192 -14.61 -21.01 26.03
C ALA A 192 -14.84 -20.53 27.48
N ALA A 193 -15.29 -19.27 27.65
CA ALA A 193 -15.63 -18.72 28.95
C ALA A 193 -16.87 -19.38 29.58
N GLN A 194 -17.89 -19.69 28.78
CA GLN A 194 -19.10 -20.38 29.23
C GLN A 194 -18.78 -21.75 29.82
N GLY A 195 -17.84 -22.48 29.20
CA GLY A 195 -17.39 -23.80 29.68
C GLY A 195 -16.73 -23.79 31.06
N VAL A 196 -16.34 -22.62 31.59
CA VAL A 196 -15.58 -22.50 32.85
C VAL A 196 -16.28 -21.67 33.93
N TRP A 197 -16.89 -20.53 33.58
CA TRP A 197 -17.38 -19.58 34.60
C TRP A 197 -18.91 -19.47 34.69
N GLY A 198 -19.66 -20.42 34.12
CA GLY A 198 -21.13 -20.40 34.11
C GLY A 198 -21.65 -19.06 33.59
N ASP A 199 -22.77 -18.55 34.10
CA ASP A 199 -23.42 -17.32 33.58
C ASP A 199 -22.58 -16.03 33.59
N ARG A 200 -21.40 -16.02 34.23
CA ARG A 200 -20.51 -14.85 34.22
C ARG A 200 -19.98 -14.52 32.84
N TRP A 201 -19.91 -15.49 31.91
CA TRP A 201 -19.53 -15.23 30.51
C TRP A 201 -20.42 -14.16 29.86
N GLN A 202 -21.69 -14.07 30.28
CA GLN A 202 -22.67 -13.10 29.76
C GLN A 202 -22.32 -11.65 30.09
N GLN A 203 -21.35 -11.40 30.97
CA GLN A 203 -20.88 -10.06 31.33
C GLN A 203 -19.73 -9.59 30.42
N LEU A 204 -19.10 -10.51 29.69
CA LEU A 204 -17.95 -10.23 28.84
C LEU A 204 -18.36 -9.48 27.56
N ARG A 205 -17.45 -8.62 27.08
CA ARG A 205 -17.51 -7.93 25.80
C ARG A 205 -16.15 -8.04 25.10
N PRO A 206 -15.79 -9.22 24.55
CA PRO A 206 -14.49 -9.40 23.92
C PRO A 206 -14.25 -8.40 22.79
N SER A 207 -13.07 -7.79 22.78
CA SER A 207 -12.62 -6.87 21.74
C SER A 207 -11.09 -6.84 21.61
N PRO A 208 -10.41 -8.00 21.53
CA PRO A 208 -8.95 -8.03 21.49
C PRO A 208 -8.36 -7.55 20.15
N VAL A 209 -9.16 -7.61 19.07
CA VAL A 209 -8.79 -7.16 17.74
C VAL A 209 -9.84 -6.18 17.22
N LEU A 210 -9.38 -5.04 16.70
CA LEU A 210 -10.20 -3.99 16.10
C LEU A 210 -9.92 -3.84 14.61
N LEU A 211 -10.84 -3.18 13.91
CA LEU A 211 -10.64 -2.74 12.52
C LEU A 211 -10.73 -1.23 12.47
N SER A 212 -9.80 -0.60 11.77
CA SER A 212 -9.77 0.85 11.51
C SER A 212 -9.70 1.11 10.02
N THR A 213 -10.00 2.33 9.59
CA THR A 213 -9.80 2.74 8.19
C THR A 213 -9.48 4.22 8.07
N TRP A 214 -8.66 4.56 7.07
CA TRP A 214 -8.48 5.94 6.61
C TRP A 214 -9.01 6.18 5.19
N VAL A 215 -9.71 5.21 4.59
CA VAL A 215 -10.23 5.33 3.22
C VAL A 215 -11.33 6.38 3.18
N GLY A 216 -11.10 7.48 2.47
CA GLY A 216 -11.97 8.67 2.46
C GLY A 216 -11.67 9.71 3.54
N TYR A 217 -10.64 9.48 4.36
CA TYR A 217 -10.22 10.32 5.49
C TYR A 217 -8.75 10.76 5.40
N ASP A 218 -7.97 10.20 4.47
CA ASP A 218 -6.61 10.61 4.15
C ASP A 218 -6.59 11.74 3.10
N THR A 219 -6.27 12.95 3.56
CA THR A 219 -6.20 14.17 2.73
C THR A 219 -4.76 14.58 2.40
N ASP A 220 -3.76 13.81 2.84
CA ASP A 220 -2.35 14.06 2.53
C ASP A 220 -2.19 14.06 1.00
N GLY A 221 -1.85 15.23 0.44
CA GLY A 221 -1.72 15.53 -0.99
C GLY A 221 -2.82 14.94 -1.88
N ARG A 222 -4.05 14.95 -1.38
CA ARG A 222 -5.29 14.70 -2.14
C ARG A 222 -6.18 15.94 -2.06
N THR A 223 -6.53 16.48 -3.21
CA THR A 223 -7.42 17.63 -3.35
C THR A 223 -8.81 17.22 -3.86
N ASP A 224 -8.99 15.94 -4.16
CA ASP A 224 -10.20 15.34 -4.70
C ASP A 224 -11.16 14.82 -3.60
N ILE A 225 -10.78 14.93 -2.32
CA ILE A 225 -11.66 14.61 -1.17
C ILE A 225 -12.15 15.91 -0.53
N GLY A 226 -13.44 16.19 -0.64
CA GLY A 226 -14.11 17.26 0.10
C GLY A 226 -14.54 16.82 1.51
N TRP A 227 -14.82 17.80 2.38
CA TRP A 227 -15.32 17.51 3.73
C TRP A 227 -16.71 16.83 3.71
N TRP A 228 -17.52 17.12 2.69
CA TRP A 228 -18.83 16.48 2.50
C TRP A 228 -18.66 15.01 2.11
N ASP A 229 -17.63 14.67 1.32
CA ASP A 229 -17.29 13.28 1.01
C ASP A 229 -16.93 12.53 2.28
N THR A 230 -16.05 13.09 3.12
CA THR A 230 -15.66 12.49 4.41
C THR A 230 -16.87 12.24 5.32
N ILE A 231 -17.78 13.21 5.45
CA ILE A 231 -18.99 13.05 6.26
C ILE A 231 -19.94 12.01 5.64
N GLY A 232 -20.14 12.05 4.32
CA GLY A 232 -20.99 11.09 3.60
C GLY A 232 -20.50 9.66 3.73
N LEU A 233 -19.20 9.43 3.57
CA LEU A 233 -18.58 8.12 3.78
C LEU A 233 -18.72 7.67 5.25
N ARG A 234 -18.61 8.59 6.21
CA ARG A 234 -18.80 8.27 7.63
C ARG A 234 -20.24 7.90 7.99
N LEU A 235 -21.22 8.60 7.43
CA LEU A 235 -22.63 8.28 7.53
C LEU A 235 -22.94 6.93 6.86
N THR A 236 -22.30 6.65 5.72
CA THR A 236 -22.42 5.35 5.04
C THR A 236 -21.88 4.21 5.90
N MET A 237 -20.70 4.36 6.51
CA MET A 237 -20.13 3.39 7.45
C MET A 237 -21.05 3.14 8.66
N LYS A 238 -21.74 4.19 9.13
CA LYS A 238 -22.72 4.09 10.21
C LYS A 238 -23.95 3.31 9.78
N ARG A 239 -24.50 3.63 8.61
CA ARG A 239 -25.63 2.91 8.05
C ARG A 239 -25.32 1.42 7.88
N LEU A 240 -24.14 1.09 7.35
CA LEU A 240 -23.69 -0.29 7.20
C LEU A 240 -23.56 -1.03 8.55
N GLN A 241 -23.09 -0.36 9.61
CA GLN A 241 -23.06 -0.95 10.96
C GLN A 241 -24.46 -1.20 11.54
N LEU A 242 -25.40 -0.27 11.32
CA LEU A 242 -26.80 -0.45 11.75
C LEU A 242 -27.49 -1.58 10.98
N GLN A 243 -27.25 -1.67 9.67
CA GLN A 243 -27.75 -2.77 8.83
C GLN A 243 -27.16 -4.12 9.25
N ARG A 244 -25.86 -4.16 9.58
CA ARG A 244 -25.21 -5.34 10.15
C ARG A 244 -25.89 -5.77 11.44
N LEU A 245 -26.08 -4.85 12.39
CA LEU A 245 -26.74 -5.17 13.65
C LEU A 245 -28.19 -5.63 13.43
N ALA A 246 -28.93 -5.00 12.54
CA ALA A 246 -30.28 -5.43 12.17
C ALA A 246 -30.28 -6.88 11.61
N ALA A 247 -29.32 -7.22 10.76
CA ALA A 247 -29.17 -8.57 10.21
C ALA A 247 -28.86 -9.61 11.29
N GLN A 248 -28.03 -9.27 12.29
CA GLN A 248 -27.75 -10.15 13.43
C GLN A 248 -28.96 -10.37 14.34
N LEU A 249 -29.85 -9.38 14.46
CA LEU A 249 -31.03 -9.43 15.32
C LEU A 249 -32.25 -10.08 14.66
N SER A 250 -32.41 -9.92 13.35
CA SER A 250 -33.55 -10.45 12.58
C SER A 250 -33.88 -11.92 12.83
N PRO A 251 -32.92 -12.86 12.95
CA PRO A 251 -33.23 -14.27 13.19
C PRO A 251 -33.56 -14.62 14.66
N LEU A 252 -33.56 -13.66 15.59
CA LEU A 252 -33.62 -13.93 17.04
C LEU A 252 -35.03 -13.81 17.67
N GLY A 253 -36.07 -13.61 16.85
CA GLY A 253 -37.47 -13.61 17.28
C GLY A 253 -37.93 -12.38 18.06
N ASP A 254 -39.09 -12.47 18.73
CA ASP A 254 -39.76 -11.31 19.33
C ASP A 254 -39.04 -10.74 20.57
N GLY A 255 -38.17 -11.52 21.21
CA GLY A 255 -37.39 -11.08 22.39
C GLY A 255 -36.47 -9.89 22.14
N VAL A 256 -36.19 -9.56 20.86
CA VAL A 256 -35.36 -8.41 20.47
C VAL A 256 -36.15 -7.24 19.89
N ALA A 257 -37.49 -7.27 19.91
CA ALA A 257 -38.33 -6.32 19.18
C ALA A 257 -38.01 -4.84 19.48
N ALA A 258 -37.81 -4.47 20.76
CA ALA A 258 -37.46 -3.10 21.15
C ALA A 258 -36.10 -2.65 20.61
N LEU A 259 -35.10 -3.54 20.67
CA LEU A 259 -33.77 -3.27 20.14
C LEU A 259 -33.81 -3.16 18.60
N ALA A 260 -34.47 -4.10 17.93
CA ALA A 260 -34.64 -4.09 16.47
C ALA A 260 -35.35 -2.82 15.98
N ALA A 261 -36.43 -2.40 16.64
CA ALA A 261 -37.15 -1.17 16.32
C ALA A 261 -36.27 0.08 16.47
N ARG A 262 -35.45 0.15 17.55
CA ARG A 262 -34.54 1.27 17.75
C ARG A 262 -33.42 1.33 16.71
N VAL A 263 -32.90 0.18 16.29
CA VAL A 263 -31.90 0.08 15.20
C VAL A 263 -32.50 0.53 13.88
N LEU A 264 -33.72 0.09 13.55
CA LEU A 264 -34.41 0.48 12.32
C LEU A 264 -34.68 1.99 12.27
N LEU A 265 -35.12 2.60 13.37
CA LEU A 265 -35.30 4.05 13.46
C LEU A 265 -33.99 4.80 13.20
N ALA A 266 -32.87 4.33 13.78
CA ALA A 266 -31.57 4.92 13.52
C ALA A 266 -31.14 4.79 12.05
N GLU A 267 -31.35 3.63 11.44
CA GLU A 267 -30.98 3.38 10.04
C GLU A 267 -31.76 4.29 9.09
N GLN A 268 -33.08 4.44 9.31
CA GLN A 268 -33.95 5.34 8.54
C GLN A 268 -33.57 6.82 8.72
N ALA A 269 -33.19 7.22 9.94
CA ALA A 269 -32.72 8.57 10.20
C ALA A 269 -31.40 8.86 9.45
N VAL A 270 -30.44 7.93 9.48
CA VAL A 270 -29.17 8.05 8.74
C VAL A 270 -29.38 8.01 7.24
N ALA A 271 -30.32 7.20 6.73
CA ALA A 271 -30.66 7.17 5.31
C ALA A 271 -31.14 8.55 4.81
N ALA A 272 -32.04 9.21 5.56
CA ALA A 272 -32.48 10.57 5.22
C ALA A 272 -31.35 11.60 5.32
N GLN A 273 -30.41 11.44 6.26
CA GLN A 273 -29.23 12.30 6.34
C GLN A 273 -28.32 12.14 5.10
N LEU A 274 -28.16 10.91 4.60
CA LEU A 274 -27.42 10.64 3.36
C LEU A 274 -28.13 11.17 2.11
N GLU A 275 -29.46 11.08 2.05
CA GLU A 275 -30.25 11.66 0.94
C GLU A 275 -30.12 13.18 0.87
N ALA A 276 -29.91 13.84 2.01
CA ALA A 276 -29.68 15.28 2.10
C ALA A 276 -28.21 15.68 1.92
N LEU A 277 -27.29 14.75 1.70
CA LEU A 277 -25.85 15.03 1.59
C LEU A 277 -25.58 15.98 0.40
N PRO A 278 -24.78 17.04 0.58
CA PRO A 278 -24.51 17.97 -0.51
C PRO A 278 -23.56 17.36 -1.54
N SER A 279 -23.71 17.79 -2.80
CA SER A 279 -22.86 17.40 -3.92
C SER A 279 -21.50 18.13 -3.95
N GLY A 280 -21.34 19.14 -3.08
CA GLY A 280 -20.18 20.02 -3.04
C GLY A 280 -20.32 21.10 -1.95
N PRO A 281 -19.45 22.11 -1.94
CA PRO A 281 -19.48 23.19 -0.96
C PRO A 281 -20.48 24.28 -1.39
N LYS A 282 -21.74 23.91 -1.65
CA LYS A 282 -22.80 24.84 -2.04
C LYS A 282 -23.60 25.27 -0.81
N PRO A 283 -23.68 26.57 -0.47
CA PRO A 283 -24.27 27.02 0.80
C PRO A 283 -25.70 26.55 1.08
N ASP A 284 -26.55 26.52 0.07
CA ASP A 284 -27.95 26.09 0.13
C ASP A 284 -28.08 24.58 0.38
N GLU A 285 -27.33 23.75 -0.37
CA GLU A 285 -27.28 22.29 -0.14
C GLU A 285 -26.73 21.98 1.26
N VAL A 286 -25.68 22.68 1.69
CA VAL A 286 -25.05 22.52 3.01
C VAL A 286 -26.01 22.91 4.14
N GLN A 287 -26.78 24.00 3.98
CA GLN A 287 -27.78 24.41 4.96
C GLN A 287 -28.89 23.36 5.09
N ALA A 288 -29.41 22.86 3.96
CA ALA A 288 -30.43 21.82 3.95
C ALA A 288 -29.92 20.53 4.62
N PHE A 289 -28.70 20.10 4.27
CA PHE A 289 -28.03 18.96 4.91
C PHE A 289 -27.90 19.15 6.43
N ALA A 290 -27.40 20.31 6.87
CA ALA A 290 -27.22 20.60 8.29
C ALA A 290 -28.56 20.55 9.05
N ALA A 291 -29.65 21.05 8.46
CA ALA A 291 -30.99 20.99 9.07
C ALA A 291 -31.45 19.53 9.29
N VAL A 292 -31.25 18.65 8.30
CA VAL A 292 -31.61 17.23 8.41
C VAL A 292 -30.68 16.48 9.37
N LEU A 293 -29.37 16.69 9.26
CA LEU A 293 -28.36 16.07 10.12
C LEU A 293 -28.60 16.39 11.59
N VAL A 294 -28.80 17.67 11.92
CA VAL A 294 -29.04 18.12 13.30
C VAL A 294 -30.45 17.73 13.76
N GLY A 295 -31.47 17.92 12.94
CA GLY A 295 -32.87 17.66 13.30
C GLY A 295 -33.18 16.19 13.54
N ARG A 296 -32.45 15.27 12.89
CA ARG A 296 -32.59 13.80 13.08
C ARG A 296 -31.50 13.19 13.95
N ARG A 297 -30.67 14.01 14.60
CA ARG A 297 -29.49 13.56 15.36
C ARG A 297 -29.82 12.49 16.41
N ASP A 298 -30.87 12.71 17.20
CA ASP A 298 -31.20 11.82 18.31
C ASP A 298 -31.77 10.49 17.81
N ASP A 299 -32.63 10.52 16.79
CA ASP A 299 -33.11 9.31 16.10
C ASP A 299 -31.95 8.52 15.48
N ALA A 300 -31.02 9.22 14.82
CA ALA A 300 -29.84 8.65 14.19
C ALA A 300 -28.79 8.12 15.18
N LEU A 301 -28.88 8.48 16.48
CA LEU A 301 -27.88 8.21 17.53
C LEU A 301 -26.54 8.92 17.31
N VAL A 302 -25.85 9.31 18.37
CA VAL A 302 -24.44 9.79 18.28
C VAL A 302 -23.48 8.93 19.08
N ASP A 303 -23.99 7.94 19.79
CA ASP A 303 -23.24 6.95 20.55
C ASP A 303 -24.09 5.67 20.69
N PRO A 304 -23.48 4.50 20.94
CA PRO A 304 -24.21 3.23 21.00
C PRO A 304 -24.93 2.99 22.34
N ALA A 305 -24.80 3.86 23.35
CA ALA A 305 -25.34 3.59 24.69
C ALA A 305 -26.86 3.31 24.70
N PRO A 306 -27.71 4.03 23.92
CA PRO A 306 -29.13 3.72 23.84
C PRO A 306 -29.44 2.33 23.30
N LEU A 307 -28.59 1.79 22.41
CA LEU A 307 -28.71 0.42 21.91
C LEU A 307 -28.17 -0.59 22.93
N LEU A 308 -26.99 -0.33 23.50
CA LEU A 308 -26.35 -1.18 24.51
C LEU A 308 -27.24 -1.39 25.74
N ALA A 309 -28.01 -0.38 26.14
CA ALA A 309 -28.95 -0.45 27.25
C ALA A 309 -30.11 -1.44 27.04
N LEU A 310 -30.43 -1.80 25.79
CA LEU A 310 -31.51 -2.73 25.46
C LEU A 310 -31.06 -4.20 25.44
N PHE A 311 -29.74 -4.46 25.34
CA PHE A 311 -29.22 -5.83 25.31
C PHE A 311 -29.50 -6.65 26.57
N PRO A 312 -29.41 -6.13 27.81
CA PRO A 312 -29.70 -6.92 29.00
C PRO A 312 -31.11 -7.53 28.99
N ALA A 313 -32.12 -6.75 28.60
CA ALA A 313 -33.50 -7.24 28.48
C ALA A 313 -33.64 -8.27 27.37
N ALA A 314 -33.04 -8.02 26.20
CA ALA A 314 -33.03 -8.98 25.09
C ALA A 314 -32.35 -10.31 25.45
N MET A 315 -31.22 -10.26 26.18
CA MET A 315 -30.49 -11.45 26.63
C MET A 315 -31.24 -12.25 27.70
N ALA A 316 -31.99 -11.56 28.57
CA ALA A 316 -32.86 -12.21 29.55
C ALA A 316 -34.08 -12.88 28.91
N ALA A 317 -34.61 -12.30 27.83
CA ALA A 317 -35.71 -12.85 27.04
C ALA A 317 -35.28 -13.95 26.06
N ALA A 318 -33.98 -14.25 25.94
CA ALA A 318 -33.47 -15.25 25.03
C ALA A 318 -33.98 -16.66 25.42
N PRO A 319 -34.57 -17.43 24.47
CA PRO A 319 -35.19 -18.73 24.75
C PRO A 319 -34.18 -19.83 25.08
N ASP A 320 -32.93 -19.68 24.64
CA ASP A 320 -31.84 -20.63 24.84
C ASP A 320 -30.47 -19.94 24.90
N ASP A 321 -29.45 -20.68 25.31
CA ASP A 321 -28.07 -20.19 25.41
C ASP A 321 -27.47 -19.83 24.04
N ALA A 322 -27.89 -20.50 22.97
CA ALA A 322 -27.42 -20.21 21.61
C ALA A 322 -27.87 -18.81 21.14
N THR A 323 -29.11 -18.44 21.43
CA THR A 323 -29.66 -17.10 21.16
C THR A 323 -28.98 -16.07 22.06
N ARG A 324 -28.74 -16.40 23.33
CA ARG A 324 -28.03 -15.52 24.25
C ARG A 324 -26.59 -15.27 23.82
N LEU A 325 -25.91 -16.28 23.28
CA LEU A 325 -24.56 -16.16 22.73
C LEU A 325 -24.55 -15.22 21.52
N LYS A 326 -25.47 -15.39 20.56
CA LYS A 326 -25.59 -14.49 19.40
C LYS A 326 -25.80 -13.03 19.83
N LEU A 327 -26.63 -12.79 20.84
CA LEU A 327 -26.82 -11.45 21.42
C LEU A 327 -25.56 -10.92 22.10
N ALA A 328 -24.83 -11.75 22.84
CA ALA A 328 -23.57 -11.36 23.47
C ALA A 328 -22.49 -11.00 22.45
N VAL A 329 -22.39 -11.74 21.34
CA VAL A 329 -21.51 -11.44 20.20
C VAL A 329 -21.90 -10.10 19.58
N ALA A 330 -23.18 -9.90 19.21
CA ALA A 330 -23.64 -8.63 18.65
C ALA A 330 -23.39 -7.43 19.59
N ARG A 331 -23.58 -7.63 20.90
CA ARG A 331 -23.29 -6.62 21.93
C ARG A 331 -21.80 -6.29 22.00
N ALA A 332 -20.94 -7.31 21.98
CA ALA A 332 -19.48 -7.14 22.00
C ALA A 332 -19.01 -6.39 20.75
N GLY A 333 -19.48 -6.79 19.57
CA GLY A 333 -19.19 -6.13 18.30
C GLY A 333 -19.62 -4.66 18.28
N LEU A 334 -20.82 -4.34 18.78
CA LEU A 334 -21.31 -2.96 18.89
C LEU A 334 -20.49 -2.14 19.90
N ALA A 335 -20.13 -2.72 21.04
CA ALA A 335 -19.31 -2.04 22.04
C ALA A 335 -17.90 -1.74 21.53
N ALA A 336 -17.31 -2.66 20.77
CA ALA A 336 -15.94 -2.55 20.25
C ALA A 336 -15.79 -1.48 19.15
N HIS A 337 -16.75 -1.38 18.23
CA HIS A 337 -16.63 -0.52 17.03
C HIS A 337 -17.62 0.66 16.99
N GLY A 338 -18.56 0.73 17.93
CA GLY A 338 -19.52 1.83 18.00
C GLY A 338 -20.49 1.85 16.82
N LEU A 339 -20.79 3.04 16.30
CA LEU A 339 -21.73 3.24 15.18
C LEU A 339 -20.98 3.29 13.84
N ALA A 340 -19.99 2.43 13.64
CA ALA A 340 -19.31 2.22 12.36
C ALA A 340 -18.80 0.78 12.21
N LEU A 341 -18.59 0.36 10.96
CA LEU A 341 -17.92 -0.92 10.69
C LEU A 341 -16.43 -0.91 11.08
N ALA A 342 -15.79 0.26 11.15
CA ALA A 342 -14.39 0.42 11.50
C ALA A 342 -14.14 1.77 12.19
N HIS A 343 -13.13 1.84 13.05
CA HIS A 343 -12.66 3.09 13.66
C HIS A 343 -12.07 4.02 12.59
N THR A 344 -12.11 5.33 12.83
CA THR A 344 -11.71 6.34 11.84
C THR A 344 -10.30 6.84 12.12
N HIS A 345 -9.44 6.74 11.11
CA HIS A 345 -8.13 7.39 11.08
C HIS A 345 -8.18 8.51 10.03
N THR A 346 -7.81 9.73 10.40
CA THR A 346 -7.62 10.85 9.47
C THR A 346 -6.13 11.10 9.28
N ARG A 347 -5.71 11.52 8.08
CA ARG A 347 -4.31 11.80 7.78
C ARG A 347 -4.13 13.10 7.00
N LEU A 348 -3.05 13.82 7.31
CA LEU A 348 -2.61 15.03 6.62
C LEU A 348 -1.08 15.23 6.80
N ASN A 349 -0.49 16.22 6.12
CA ASN A 349 0.94 16.54 6.21
C ASN A 349 1.25 17.65 7.24
N ALA A 350 2.35 17.53 8.00
CA ALA A 350 2.76 18.48 9.04
C ALA A 350 2.75 19.96 8.58
N SER A 351 3.16 20.24 7.34
CA SER A 351 3.17 21.61 6.78
C SER A 351 1.79 22.29 6.79
N GLN A 352 0.70 21.52 6.64
CA GLN A 352 -0.66 22.07 6.66
C GLN A 352 -1.06 22.52 8.06
N ILE A 353 -0.54 21.89 9.11
CA ILE A 353 -0.71 22.35 10.50
C ILE A 353 0.08 23.63 10.71
N HIS A 354 1.34 23.68 10.29
CA HIS A 354 2.17 24.88 10.43
C HIS A 354 1.56 26.09 9.72
N ASN A 355 1.03 25.90 8.51
CA ASN A 355 0.33 26.95 7.76
C ASN A 355 -0.90 27.48 8.50
N ALA A 356 -1.71 26.58 9.09
CA ALA A 356 -2.87 26.98 9.89
C ALA A 356 -2.46 27.77 11.14
N LEU A 357 -1.38 27.37 11.82
CA LEU A 357 -0.87 28.07 13.01
C LEU A 357 -0.26 29.43 12.66
N ARG A 358 0.48 29.53 11.54
CA ARG A 358 1.05 30.80 11.07
C ARG A 358 -0.05 31.85 10.87
N GLN A 359 -1.15 31.47 10.21
CA GLN A 359 -2.26 32.37 9.96
C GLN A 359 -2.97 32.81 11.25
N ARG A 360 -3.08 31.92 12.25
CA ARG A 360 -3.90 32.13 13.45
C ARG A 360 -3.13 32.71 14.64
N LEU A 361 -1.84 32.42 14.75
CA LEU A 361 -0.98 32.79 15.87
C LEU A 361 0.17 33.72 15.46
N GLY A 362 0.36 33.99 14.16
CA GLY A 362 1.46 34.84 13.68
C GLY A 362 2.85 34.20 13.80
N LEU A 363 2.94 32.88 14.01
CA LEU A 363 4.19 32.16 14.14
C LEU A 363 4.83 31.95 12.76
N THR A 364 5.68 32.90 12.34
CA THR A 364 6.26 32.93 10.99
C THR A 364 7.57 32.18 10.85
N ALA A 365 8.29 31.93 11.96
CA ALA A 365 9.55 31.20 11.95
C ALA A 365 9.36 29.76 11.43
N ALA A 366 10.36 29.27 10.70
CA ALA A 366 10.34 27.95 10.10
C ALA A 366 10.60 26.88 11.19
N PRO A 367 9.76 25.84 11.34
CA PRO A 367 9.92 24.85 12.41
C PRO A 367 11.21 24.02 12.35
N ASP A 368 11.78 23.88 11.17
CA ASP A 368 13.06 23.22 10.86
C ASP A 368 14.28 24.08 11.22
N ASP A 369 14.12 25.39 11.40
CA ASP A 369 15.19 26.27 11.86
C ASP A 369 15.48 26.05 13.35
N MET A 370 16.60 25.36 13.61
CA MET A 370 17.08 25.05 14.95
C MET A 370 17.32 26.29 15.82
N ALA A 371 17.65 27.45 15.23
CA ALA A 371 17.90 28.67 15.99
C ALA A 371 16.61 29.23 16.61
N SER A 372 15.48 29.11 15.90
CA SER A 372 14.17 29.60 16.35
C SER A 372 13.31 28.53 17.04
N ARG A 373 13.67 27.24 16.93
CA ARG A 373 12.93 26.09 17.49
C ARG A 373 12.55 26.24 18.95
N ARG A 374 13.48 26.68 19.81
CA ARG A 374 13.19 26.90 21.24
C ARG A 374 12.16 28.02 21.45
N GLY A 375 12.26 29.10 20.68
CA GLY A 375 11.32 30.22 20.72
C GLY A 375 9.92 29.80 20.26
N LEU A 376 9.82 29.00 19.20
CA LEU A 376 8.56 28.43 18.70
C LEU A 376 7.89 27.53 19.75
N LEU A 377 8.65 26.65 20.39
CA LEU A 377 8.13 25.79 21.47
C LEU A 377 7.60 26.59 22.66
N THR A 378 8.27 27.67 23.06
CA THR A 378 7.77 28.56 24.12
C THR A 378 6.46 29.23 23.70
N GLN A 379 6.41 29.79 22.49
CA GLN A 379 5.23 30.50 21.98
C GLN A 379 4.00 29.59 21.85
N ILE A 380 4.15 28.38 21.32
CA ILE A 380 3.01 27.44 21.22
C ILE A 380 2.54 26.96 22.59
N ASN A 381 3.44 26.83 23.58
CA ASN A 381 3.04 26.51 24.94
C ASN A 381 2.23 27.64 25.58
N GLN A 382 2.64 28.90 25.38
CA GLN A 382 1.85 30.05 25.83
C GLN A 382 0.46 30.06 25.17
N ALA A 383 0.41 29.84 23.84
CA ALA A 383 -0.85 29.76 23.12
C ALA A 383 -1.74 28.60 23.61
N LEU A 384 -1.15 27.47 24.04
CA LEU A 384 -1.87 26.34 24.63
C LEU A 384 -2.39 26.61 26.05
N ALA A 385 -1.80 27.56 26.77
CA ALA A 385 -2.28 28.00 28.08
C ALA A 385 -3.49 28.94 27.95
N GLU A 386 -3.53 29.73 26.87
CA GLU A 386 -4.55 30.76 26.61
C GLU A 386 -5.67 30.29 25.66
N VAL A 387 -5.56 29.09 25.08
CA VAL A 387 -6.51 28.60 24.08
C VAL A 387 -7.90 28.38 24.67
N GLU A 388 -8.88 29.06 24.12
CA GLU A 388 -10.30 28.82 24.39
C GLU A 388 -10.95 28.06 23.25
N ALA A 389 -11.90 27.17 23.55
CA ALA A 389 -12.66 26.47 22.53
C ALA A 389 -13.65 27.40 21.80
N GLN A 390 -13.81 27.21 20.49
CA GLN A 390 -14.81 27.91 19.68
C GLN A 390 -15.89 26.95 19.18
N PRO A 391 -17.15 27.39 19.13
CA PRO A 391 -18.19 26.67 18.41
C PRO A 391 -17.80 26.49 16.93
N VAL A 392 -18.14 25.32 16.39
CA VAL A 392 -17.93 24.97 14.98
C VAL A 392 -19.29 24.59 14.40
N ASP A 393 -19.74 25.32 13.39
CA ASP A 393 -20.93 24.98 12.59
C ASP A 393 -20.52 24.67 11.14
N PHE A 394 -21.51 24.34 10.30
CA PHE A 394 -21.28 24.06 8.88
C PHE A 394 -20.95 25.31 8.05
N GLY A 395 -21.39 26.50 8.49
CA GLY A 395 -21.04 27.76 7.82
C GLY A 395 -19.55 28.08 7.97
N ALA A 396 -19.01 27.92 9.17
CA ALA A 396 -17.58 28.03 9.44
C ALA A 396 -16.78 26.96 8.68
N LEU A 397 -17.25 25.71 8.66
CA LEU A 397 -16.59 24.62 7.92
C LEU A 397 -16.54 24.91 6.41
N LEU A 398 -17.62 25.47 5.87
CA LEU A 398 -17.72 25.88 4.47
C LEU A 398 -16.75 27.02 4.11
N ALA A 399 -16.59 28.00 5.02
CA ALA A 399 -15.72 29.15 4.80
C ALA A 399 -14.22 28.86 4.99
N GLU A 400 -13.87 27.85 5.81
CA GLU A 400 -12.48 27.51 6.12
C GLU A 400 -11.66 27.15 4.86
N GLN A 401 -10.42 27.59 4.79
CA GLN A 401 -9.51 27.32 3.67
C GLN A 401 -8.29 26.50 4.10
N ALA A 402 -7.85 26.61 5.35
CA ALA A 402 -6.73 25.86 5.88
C ALA A 402 -7.10 24.38 6.04
N SER A 403 -6.42 23.49 5.30
CA SER A 403 -6.72 22.05 5.26
C SER A 403 -6.74 21.40 6.65
N ALA A 404 -5.76 21.71 7.51
CA ALA A 404 -5.69 21.14 8.86
C ALA A 404 -6.88 21.55 9.74
N ALA A 405 -7.24 22.83 9.72
CA ALA A 405 -8.40 23.34 10.46
C ALA A 405 -9.70 22.75 9.90
N LYS A 406 -9.86 22.72 8.57
CA LYS A 406 -11.01 22.13 7.88
C LYS A 406 -11.22 20.65 8.24
N LEU A 407 -10.14 19.86 8.23
CA LEU A 407 -10.21 18.45 8.59
C LEU A 407 -10.61 18.26 10.07
N MET A 408 -10.02 19.01 11.00
CA MET A 408 -10.41 18.95 12.40
C MET A 408 -11.84 19.46 12.65
N MET A 409 -12.30 20.49 11.91
CA MET A 409 -13.69 20.95 11.95
C MET A 409 -14.65 19.87 11.41
N THR A 410 -14.24 19.12 10.39
CA THR A 410 -14.98 17.96 9.87
C THR A 410 -15.11 16.89 10.95
N VAL A 411 -14.02 16.57 11.66
CA VAL A 411 -14.06 15.66 12.82
C VAL A 411 -14.94 16.21 13.94
N ALA A 412 -14.94 17.52 14.18
CA ALA A 412 -15.85 18.15 15.14
C ALA A 412 -17.33 17.98 14.75
N GLN A 413 -17.68 18.05 13.46
CA GLN A 413 -19.05 17.78 13.01
C GLN A 413 -19.41 16.29 13.14
N ILE A 414 -18.48 15.39 12.81
CA ILE A 414 -18.66 13.94 12.97
C ILE A 414 -18.94 13.61 14.45
N THR A 415 -18.12 14.11 15.37
CA THR A 415 -18.28 13.83 16.80
C THR A 415 -19.56 14.46 17.37
N LYS A 416 -19.98 15.64 16.88
CA LYS A 416 -21.24 16.25 17.34
C LYS A 416 -22.48 15.52 16.87
N HIS A 417 -22.52 15.10 15.60
CA HIS A 417 -23.78 14.75 14.93
C HIS A 417 -23.84 13.34 14.34
N VAL A 418 -22.70 12.65 14.19
CA VAL A 418 -22.65 11.34 13.53
C VAL A 418 -22.30 10.23 14.51
N ASP A 419 -21.13 10.31 15.15
CA ASP A 419 -20.65 9.32 16.11
C ASP A 419 -19.51 9.89 16.97
N ALA A 420 -19.71 9.90 18.29
CA ALA A 420 -18.75 10.31 19.32
C ALA A 420 -18.19 9.12 20.12
N SER A 421 -18.57 7.89 19.78
CA SER A 421 -18.31 6.71 20.61
C SER A 421 -16.85 6.31 20.71
N GLN A 422 -16.04 6.68 19.71
CA GLN A 422 -14.62 6.38 19.64
C GLN A 422 -13.82 7.64 19.30
N PRO A 423 -12.61 7.82 19.85
CA PRO A 423 -11.71 8.87 19.40
C PRO A 423 -11.25 8.62 17.96
N VAL A 424 -10.97 9.70 17.24
CA VAL A 424 -10.43 9.67 15.87
C VAL A 424 -8.92 9.74 15.93
N ARG A 425 -8.24 8.79 15.28
CA ARG A 425 -6.78 8.82 15.16
C ARG A 425 -6.37 9.87 14.13
N PHE A 426 -5.58 10.85 14.53
CA PHE A 426 -5.12 11.96 13.70
C PHE A 426 -3.64 11.82 13.39
N LEU A 427 -3.38 11.26 12.22
CA LEU A 427 -2.05 10.91 11.72
C LEU A 427 -1.41 12.12 11.03
N ILE A 428 -0.15 12.39 11.36
CA ILE A 428 0.60 13.53 10.83
C ILE A 428 1.84 13.02 10.10
N ALA A 429 1.79 13.06 8.77
CA ALA A 429 2.92 12.73 7.90
C ALA A 429 4.05 13.78 7.99
N GLU A 430 5.29 13.37 7.72
CA GLU A 430 6.49 14.23 7.78
C GLU A 430 6.66 14.96 9.13
N THR A 431 6.52 14.25 10.25
CA THR A 431 6.66 14.85 11.60
C THR A 431 8.11 14.87 12.09
N GLU A 432 8.74 16.04 12.08
CA GLU A 432 10.16 16.21 12.44
C GLU A 432 10.39 17.05 13.73
N THR A 433 9.33 17.59 14.32
CA THR A 433 9.42 18.49 15.49
C THR A 433 8.27 18.34 16.47
N GLY A 434 8.56 18.49 17.78
CA GLY A 434 7.53 18.50 18.81
C GLY A 434 6.56 19.66 18.70
N TYR A 435 6.97 20.76 18.04
CA TYR A 435 6.11 21.90 17.70
C TYR A 435 4.89 21.45 16.87
N THR A 436 5.06 20.50 15.96
CA THR A 436 3.97 19.95 15.14
C THR A 436 2.89 19.31 16.01
N LEU A 437 3.30 18.52 17.02
CA LEU A 437 2.38 17.85 17.95
C LEU A 437 1.63 18.84 18.84
N LEU A 438 2.35 19.83 19.38
CA LEU A 438 1.75 20.91 20.18
C LEU A 438 0.81 21.78 19.34
N GLY A 439 1.14 22.00 18.08
CA GLY A 439 0.31 22.68 17.10
C GLY A 439 -1.00 21.96 16.81
N ALA A 440 -0.95 20.65 16.59
CA ALA A 440 -2.14 19.82 16.44
C ALA A 440 -3.00 19.86 17.72
N LEU A 441 -2.38 19.76 18.89
CA LEU A 441 -3.10 19.87 20.17
C LEU A 441 -3.79 21.23 20.33
N TRP A 442 -3.11 22.32 19.94
CA TRP A 442 -3.68 23.66 19.99
C TRP A 442 -4.93 23.78 19.11
N LEU A 443 -4.86 23.30 17.87
CA LEU A 443 -6.02 23.28 16.97
C LEU A 443 -7.17 22.43 17.55
N ALA A 444 -6.86 21.25 18.09
CA ALA A 444 -7.87 20.37 18.68
C ALA A 444 -8.55 21.01 19.92
N LYS A 445 -7.79 21.70 20.79
CA LYS A 445 -8.35 22.48 21.90
C LYS A 445 -9.20 23.64 21.42
N ARG A 446 -8.71 24.41 20.43
CA ARG A 446 -9.42 25.54 19.83
C ARG A 446 -10.77 25.11 19.22
N LEU A 447 -10.87 23.89 18.71
CA LEU A 447 -12.08 23.34 18.12
C LEU A 447 -12.93 22.50 19.11
N GLY A 448 -12.52 22.42 20.38
CA GLY A 448 -13.26 21.70 21.42
C GLY A 448 -13.28 20.18 21.28
N ILE A 449 -12.30 19.59 20.58
CA ILE A 449 -12.25 18.15 20.27
C ILE A 449 -10.98 17.46 20.78
N ALA A 450 -10.23 18.09 21.69
CA ALA A 450 -8.98 17.52 22.21
C ALA A 450 -9.16 16.11 22.82
N GLU A 451 -10.28 15.85 23.50
CA GLU A 451 -10.62 14.53 24.06
C GLU A 451 -11.13 13.52 23.02
N ARG A 452 -11.35 13.95 21.78
CA ARG A 452 -11.87 13.11 20.68
C ARG A 452 -10.84 12.83 19.59
N ILE A 453 -9.63 13.37 19.72
CA ILE A 453 -8.55 13.22 18.74
C ILE A 453 -7.33 12.59 19.40
N GLU A 454 -6.85 11.49 18.83
CA GLU A 454 -5.58 10.86 19.18
C GLU A 454 -4.49 11.30 18.19
N ILE A 455 -3.60 12.19 18.60
CA ILE A 455 -2.52 12.75 17.78
C ILE A 455 -1.43 11.70 17.63
N SER A 456 -1.03 11.41 16.38
CA SER A 456 -0.03 10.40 16.09
C SER A 456 0.99 10.89 15.05
N PRO A 457 2.27 11.09 15.42
CA PRO A 457 3.34 11.37 14.48
C PRO A 457 3.67 10.14 13.63
N LEU A 458 3.96 10.37 12.34
CA LEU A 458 4.56 9.39 11.45
C LEU A 458 6.07 9.61 11.34
N PHE A 459 6.83 8.57 11.68
CA PHE A 459 8.27 8.48 11.46
C PHE A 459 8.57 7.61 10.24
N GLU A 460 8.98 8.24 9.13
CA GLU A 460 9.17 7.57 7.83
C GLU A 460 10.48 7.93 7.12
N THR A 461 11.17 8.99 7.54
CA THR A 461 12.49 9.39 7.02
C THR A 461 13.61 8.78 7.85
N ALA A 462 14.83 8.73 7.29
CA ALA A 462 16.01 8.25 8.00
C ALA A 462 16.22 9.02 9.32
N GLU A 463 16.15 10.36 9.24
CA GLU A 463 16.32 11.23 10.39
C GLU A 463 15.20 11.03 11.43
N ALA A 464 13.95 10.88 10.98
CA ALA A 464 12.81 10.64 11.87
C ALA A 464 12.93 9.30 12.62
N LEU A 465 13.42 8.23 11.97
CA LEU A 465 13.66 6.96 12.63
C LEU A 465 14.83 7.02 13.64
N GLU A 466 15.86 7.80 13.33
CA GLU A 466 17.02 7.96 14.22
C GLU A 466 16.75 8.87 15.42
N ARG A 467 15.98 9.95 15.22
CA ARG A 467 15.79 11.06 16.17
C ARG A 467 14.33 11.28 16.60
N GLY A 468 13.41 10.39 16.22
CA GLY A 468 11.98 10.51 16.57
C GLY A 468 11.72 10.55 18.08
N ASP A 469 12.63 9.98 18.88
CA ASP A 469 12.62 10.08 20.33
C ASP A 469 12.75 11.55 20.78
N ARG A 470 13.59 12.36 20.13
CA ARG A 470 13.70 13.80 20.44
C ARG A 470 12.43 14.56 20.09
N VAL A 471 11.77 14.21 19.00
CA VAL A 471 10.50 14.83 18.57
C VAL A 471 9.42 14.63 19.65
N VAL A 472 9.31 13.42 20.18
CA VAL A 472 8.38 13.11 21.27
C VAL A 472 8.82 13.79 22.57
N GLU A 473 10.11 13.77 22.89
CA GLU A 473 10.65 14.43 24.10
C GLU A 473 10.32 15.94 24.13
N GLU A 474 10.46 16.64 23.00
CA GLU A 474 10.10 18.05 22.87
C GLU A 474 8.63 18.31 23.24
N ALA A 475 7.72 17.46 22.76
CA ALA A 475 6.31 17.56 23.10
C ALA A 475 6.05 17.20 24.57
N LEU A 476 6.69 16.15 25.10
CA LEU A 476 6.55 15.71 26.50
C LEU A 476 7.06 16.73 27.53
N ARG A 477 7.94 17.66 27.15
CA ARG A 477 8.32 18.80 28.02
C ARG A 477 7.16 19.76 28.27
N SER A 478 6.16 19.82 27.40
CA SER A 478 4.93 20.59 27.62
C SER A 478 4.06 19.93 28.70
N PRO A 479 3.60 20.65 29.74
CA PRO A 479 2.58 20.12 30.64
C PRO A 479 1.26 19.83 29.90
N HIS A 480 0.85 20.68 28.95
CA HIS A 480 -0.39 20.51 28.21
C HIS A 480 -0.45 19.22 27.40
N PHE A 481 0.68 18.82 26.79
CA PHE A 481 0.75 17.56 26.05
C PHE A 481 0.69 16.35 26.98
N ARG A 482 1.37 16.40 28.14
CA ARG A 482 1.28 15.33 29.14
C ARG A 482 -0.12 15.18 29.71
N ASP A 483 -0.81 16.28 29.98
CA ASP A 483 -2.20 16.26 30.46
C ASP A 483 -3.15 15.69 29.41
N TYR A 484 -2.94 16.07 28.15
CA TYR A 484 -3.63 15.47 27.01
C TYR A 484 -3.43 13.95 26.94
N LEU A 485 -2.20 13.46 27.05
CA LEU A 485 -1.91 12.02 27.03
C LEU A 485 -2.55 11.28 28.20
N ARG A 486 -2.54 11.87 29.41
CA ARG A 486 -3.21 11.29 30.59
C ARG A 486 -4.73 11.22 30.42
N ALA A 487 -5.34 12.24 29.82
CA ALA A 487 -6.77 12.23 29.53
C ALA A 487 -7.17 11.11 28.55
N HIS A 488 -6.31 10.81 27.57
CA HIS A 488 -6.51 9.71 26.62
C HIS A 488 -6.09 8.34 27.16
N GLY A 489 -5.21 8.30 28.15
CA GLY A 489 -4.62 7.08 28.70
C GLY A 489 -3.64 6.37 27.77
N ARG A 490 -3.17 7.03 26.69
CA ARG A 490 -2.31 6.40 25.68
C ARG A 490 -1.43 7.37 24.90
N LEU A 491 -0.32 6.87 24.36
CA LEU A 491 0.52 7.53 23.34
C LEU A 491 0.45 6.75 22.03
N CYS A 492 0.20 7.45 20.94
CA CYS A 492 -0.07 6.87 19.63
C CYS A 492 1.04 7.23 18.64
N LEU A 493 1.73 6.26 18.05
CA LEU A 493 2.88 6.49 17.18
C LEU A 493 2.75 5.67 15.90
N GLN A 494 3.21 6.24 14.78
CA GLN A 494 3.15 5.61 13.48
C GLN A 494 4.56 5.49 12.86
N PHE A 495 4.86 4.35 12.22
CA PHE A 495 6.13 4.05 11.57
C PHE A 495 5.89 3.72 10.07
N GLY A 496 6.62 4.38 9.17
CA GLY A 496 6.38 4.32 7.72
C GLY A 496 7.41 3.49 6.97
N TYR A 497 7.11 2.23 6.68
CA TYR A 497 8.05 1.32 6.02
C TYR A 497 8.19 1.57 4.51
N SER A 498 7.16 2.06 3.82
CA SER A 498 7.24 2.30 2.37
C SER A 498 8.26 3.38 2.02
N ASP A 499 8.20 4.53 2.69
CA ASP A 499 9.13 5.65 2.48
C ASP A 499 10.52 5.36 3.07
N SER A 500 10.58 4.71 4.25
CA SER A 500 11.87 4.27 4.79
C SER A 500 12.56 3.28 3.87
N GLY A 501 11.85 2.30 3.29
CA GLY A 501 12.43 1.36 2.33
C GLY A 501 13.09 2.05 1.13
N ARG A 502 12.50 3.15 0.64
CA ARG A 502 13.04 3.91 -0.49
C ARG A 502 14.37 4.62 -0.17
N TYR A 503 14.51 5.21 1.03
CA TYR A 503 15.65 6.05 1.38
C TYR A 503 16.71 5.38 2.27
N VAL A 504 16.29 4.38 3.04
CA VAL A 504 17.09 3.71 4.08
C VAL A 504 17.39 2.26 3.70
N GLY A 505 16.56 1.65 2.85
CA GLY A 505 16.53 0.20 2.62
C GLY A 505 15.65 -0.51 3.64
N GLN A 506 14.97 -1.59 3.24
CA GLN A 506 13.95 -2.22 4.09
C GLN A 506 14.52 -2.89 5.35
N LEU A 507 15.63 -3.61 5.20
CA LEU A 507 16.25 -4.33 6.33
C LEU A 507 16.69 -3.34 7.44
N PRO A 508 17.44 -2.26 7.14
CA PRO A 508 17.78 -1.26 8.15
C PRO A 508 16.58 -0.47 8.67
N ALA A 509 15.54 -0.23 7.86
CA ALA A 509 14.33 0.46 8.30
C ALA A 509 13.64 -0.31 9.45
N SER A 510 13.47 -1.63 9.32
CA SER A 510 12.92 -2.47 10.39
C SER A 510 13.77 -2.44 11.65
N TYR A 511 15.10 -2.51 11.54
CA TYR A 511 16.01 -2.40 12.67
C TYR A 511 15.92 -1.04 13.38
N LEU A 512 15.87 0.07 12.64
CA LEU A 512 15.77 1.41 13.22
C LEU A 512 14.40 1.66 13.87
N ALA A 513 13.31 1.18 13.25
CA ALA A 513 11.97 1.27 13.83
C ALA A 513 11.89 0.53 15.16
N GLU A 514 12.42 -0.69 15.23
CA GLU A 514 12.53 -1.48 16.46
C GLU A 514 13.28 -0.72 17.56
N ARG A 515 14.47 -0.18 17.26
CA ARG A 515 15.24 0.61 18.23
C ARG A 515 14.52 1.87 18.69
N LEU A 516 13.81 2.55 17.79
CA LEU A 516 13.03 3.72 18.13
C LEU A 516 11.89 3.37 19.10
N LYS A 517 11.14 2.28 18.85
CA LYS A 517 10.08 1.78 19.75
C LYS A 517 10.61 1.55 21.18
N LEU A 518 11.78 0.94 21.31
CA LEU A 518 12.42 0.69 22.62
C LEU A 518 12.87 1.97 23.33
N ARG A 519 13.43 2.95 22.60
CA ARG A 519 13.84 4.24 23.20
C ARG A 519 12.65 5.07 23.69
N LEU A 520 11.55 5.07 22.94
CA LEU A 520 10.32 5.79 23.29
C LEU A 520 9.69 5.25 24.58
N ALA A 521 9.75 3.93 24.80
CA ALA A 521 9.32 3.32 26.06
C ALA A 521 10.10 3.84 27.27
N ASP A 522 11.43 3.97 27.14
CA ASP A 522 12.24 4.54 28.21
C ASP A 522 11.93 6.02 28.48
N GLN A 523 11.59 6.78 27.44
CA GLN A 523 11.18 8.18 27.60
C GLN A 523 9.87 8.32 28.38
N LEU A 524 8.86 7.49 28.12
CA LEU A 524 7.61 7.51 28.88
C LEU A 524 7.86 7.31 30.38
N ARG A 525 8.77 6.39 30.73
CA ARG A 525 9.17 6.16 32.12
C ARG A 525 9.83 7.39 32.74
N ARG A 526 10.78 8.03 32.04
CA ARG A 526 11.47 9.25 32.53
C ARG A 526 10.50 10.41 32.80
N HIS A 527 9.40 10.48 32.05
CA HIS A 527 8.38 11.53 32.20
C HIS A 527 7.22 11.15 33.15
N GLY A 528 7.27 9.98 33.79
CA GLY A 528 6.22 9.51 34.71
C GLY A 528 4.90 9.19 34.00
N LEU A 529 4.99 8.54 32.83
CA LEU A 529 3.88 8.18 31.94
C LEU A 529 3.92 6.69 31.55
N ALA A 530 4.54 5.84 32.39
CA ALA A 530 4.66 4.40 32.14
C ALA A 530 3.34 3.63 32.31
N ASP A 531 2.30 4.28 32.85
CA ASP A 531 0.94 3.76 32.99
C ASP A 531 0.11 3.88 31.71
N LEU A 532 0.57 4.68 30.73
CA LEU A 532 -0.11 4.86 29.45
C LEU A 532 0.00 3.62 28.56
N GLU A 533 -1.05 3.35 27.80
CA GLU A 533 -0.98 2.39 26.69
C GLU A 533 -0.13 2.97 25.55
N LEU A 534 0.82 2.19 25.04
CA LEU A 534 1.60 2.54 23.86
C LEU A 534 0.93 1.92 22.64
N VAL A 535 0.48 2.74 21.69
CA VAL A 535 -0.10 2.30 20.42
C VAL A 535 0.93 2.47 19.32
N LEU A 536 1.34 1.37 18.70
CA LEU A 536 2.37 1.33 17.65
C LEU A 536 1.73 0.93 16.33
N PHE A 537 1.61 1.89 15.41
CA PHE A 537 1.04 1.68 14.09
C PHE A 537 2.13 1.54 13.02
N ASP A 538 2.37 0.32 12.57
CA ASP A 538 3.27 0.02 11.48
C ASP A 538 2.56 0.14 10.14
N THR A 539 2.79 1.26 9.44
CA THR A 539 2.29 1.49 8.09
C THR A 539 3.26 1.00 7.03
N HIS A 540 2.80 0.06 6.22
CA HIS A 540 3.58 -0.64 5.23
C HIS A 540 2.67 -1.07 4.04
N GLY A 541 3.28 -1.53 2.96
CA GLY A 541 2.56 -2.13 1.83
C GLY A 541 2.60 -3.65 1.83
N GLU A 542 1.88 -4.27 0.91
CA GLU A 542 1.87 -5.74 0.79
C GLU A 542 3.12 -6.30 0.07
N SER A 543 3.88 -5.46 -0.64
CA SER A 543 5.13 -5.90 -1.26
C SER A 543 6.30 -5.89 -0.29
N ILE A 544 7.32 -6.68 -0.62
CA ILE A 544 8.59 -6.78 0.10
C ILE A 544 9.28 -5.42 0.18
N GLY A 545 9.31 -4.68 -0.93
CA GLY A 545 9.93 -3.35 -1.01
C GLY A 545 9.21 -2.29 -0.16
N ARG A 546 8.06 -2.63 0.42
CA ARG A 546 7.23 -1.75 1.25
C ARG A 546 6.99 -2.26 2.67
N GLY A 547 7.70 -3.30 3.11
CA GLY A 547 7.60 -3.87 4.46
C GLY A 547 6.63 -5.04 4.60
N GLY A 548 6.02 -5.51 3.50
CA GLY A 548 5.20 -6.71 3.48
C GLY A 548 6.08 -7.96 3.46
N HIS A 549 6.25 -8.60 4.62
CA HIS A 549 7.00 -9.86 4.70
C HIS A 549 6.29 -10.95 3.87
N PRO A 550 7.03 -11.72 3.05
CA PRO A 550 6.44 -12.56 2.02
C PRO A 550 6.01 -13.98 2.46
N ASP A 551 6.58 -14.51 3.54
CA ASP A 551 6.44 -15.94 3.86
C ASP A 551 5.09 -16.29 4.50
N SER A 552 4.73 -15.58 5.56
CA SER A 552 3.46 -15.77 6.25
C SER A 552 2.98 -14.48 6.91
N LEU A 553 1.69 -14.39 7.22
CA LEU A 553 1.15 -13.28 8.00
C LEU A 553 1.76 -13.22 9.40
N ALA A 554 2.10 -14.36 10.02
CA ALA A 554 2.79 -14.39 11.31
C ALA A 554 4.18 -13.75 11.22
N ASP A 555 4.97 -14.12 10.21
CA ASP A 555 6.30 -13.53 9.98
C ASP A 555 6.21 -12.05 9.64
N ARG A 556 5.17 -11.60 8.93
CA ARG A 556 4.90 -10.17 8.73
C ARG A 556 4.72 -9.45 10.05
N LEU A 557 3.86 -9.96 10.94
CA LEU A 557 3.59 -9.31 12.22
C LEU A 557 4.85 -9.30 13.10
N ASP A 558 5.60 -10.40 13.16
CA ASP A 558 6.84 -10.48 13.93
C ASP A 558 8.01 -9.72 13.30
N TYR A 559 7.99 -9.43 12.00
CA TYR A 559 8.97 -8.57 11.34
C TYR A 559 8.76 -7.09 11.70
N LEU A 560 7.49 -6.67 11.78
CA LEU A 560 7.11 -5.31 12.16
C LEU A 560 7.27 -5.09 13.68
N SER A 561 6.92 -6.10 14.47
CA SER A 561 6.99 -6.10 15.93
C SER A 561 7.73 -7.34 16.45
N PRO A 562 9.08 -7.31 16.49
CA PRO A 562 9.89 -8.44 16.91
C PRO A 562 9.52 -8.98 18.30
N PRO A 563 9.46 -10.32 18.50
CA PRO A 563 9.11 -10.93 19.78
C PRO A 563 9.92 -10.41 20.96
N GLN A 564 11.24 -10.25 20.80
CA GLN A 564 12.13 -9.74 21.85
C GLN A 564 11.86 -8.27 22.17
N ALA A 565 11.50 -7.45 21.17
CA ALA A 565 11.09 -6.06 21.41
C ALA A 565 9.78 -5.99 22.19
N ARG A 566 8.79 -6.82 21.83
CA ARG A 566 7.52 -6.96 22.56
C ARG A 566 7.75 -7.44 24.00
N ALA A 567 8.68 -8.39 24.19
CA ALA A 567 9.11 -8.87 25.51
C ALA A 567 9.69 -7.73 26.36
N ALA A 568 10.59 -6.94 25.78
CA ALA A 568 11.25 -5.83 26.45
C ALA A 568 10.25 -4.75 26.89
N LEU A 569 9.29 -4.40 26.03
CA LEU A 569 8.21 -3.46 26.35
C LEU A 569 7.29 -3.98 27.47
N THR A 570 6.94 -5.27 27.42
CA THR A 570 6.11 -5.92 28.45
C THR A 570 6.84 -5.96 29.80
N LYS A 571 8.15 -6.25 29.80
CA LYS A 571 8.99 -6.32 31.02
C LYS A 571 9.05 -4.99 31.78
N VAL A 572 8.93 -3.85 31.08
CA VAL A 572 8.88 -2.53 31.71
C VAL A 572 7.47 -2.09 32.10
N GLY A 573 6.48 -2.96 31.96
CA GLY A 573 5.10 -2.74 32.42
C GLY A 573 4.20 -1.97 31.47
N LEU A 574 4.64 -1.69 30.24
CA LEU A 574 3.84 -0.95 29.26
C LEU A 574 2.76 -1.84 28.66
N LYS A 575 1.52 -1.32 28.59
CA LYS A 575 0.45 -1.94 27.82
C LYS A 575 0.66 -1.60 26.35
N LEU A 576 0.75 -2.62 25.50
CA LEU A 576 0.95 -2.46 24.06
C LEU A 576 -0.35 -2.70 23.30
N ARG A 577 -0.64 -1.83 22.32
CA ARG A 577 -1.58 -2.07 21.22
C ARG A 577 -0.84 -1.92 19.91
N GLU A 578 -0.85 -2.97 19.11
CA GLU A 578 -0.19 -3.02 17.80
C GLU A 578 -1.20 -2.68 16.70
N GLU A 579 -0.79 -1.96 15.66
CA GLU A 579 -1.62 -1.71 14.50
C GLU A 579 -0.80 -1.94 13.23
N SER A 580 -1.42 -2.51 12.20
CA SER A 580 -0.77 -2.78 10.91
C SER A 580 -1.71 -2.45 9.77
N SER A 581 -1.17 -1.86 8.70
CA SER A 581 -1.97 -1.46 7.54
C SER A 581 -2.20 -2.60 6.55
N PHE A 582 -3.40 -2.67 5.99
CA PHE A 582 -3.78 -3.53 4.87
C PHE A 582 -4.15 -2.63 3.70
N GLN A 583 -3.25 -2.55 2.71
CA GLN A 583 -3.27 -1.43 1.76
C GLN A 583 -3.82 -1.80 0.37
N GLY A 584 -4.94 -1.16 0.01
CA GLY A 584 -5.61 -1.24 -1.29
C GLY A 584 -6.02 -2.64 -1.70
N GLY A 585 -6.24 -2.84 -3.00
CA GLY A 585 -6.73 -4.11 -3.55
C GLY A 585 -5.87 -5.32 -3.16
N ASP A 586 -4.55 -5.15 -3.04
CA ASP A 586 -3.65 -6.23 -2.58
C ASP A 586 -3.85 -6.58 -1.10
N GLY A 587 -3.97 -5.58 -0.21
CA GLY A 587 -4.19 -5.83 1.22
C GLY A 587 -5.58 -6.36 1.52
N TYR A 588 -6.57 -5.94 0.72
CA TYR A 588 -7.95 -6.37 0.86
C TYR A 588 -8.17 -7.82 0.41
N LEU A 589 -7.26 -8.41 -0.38
CA LEU A 589 -7.32 -9.83 -0.74
C LEU A 589 -7.32 -10.75 0.48
N LEU A 590 -6.63 -10.36 1.56
CA LEU A 590 -6.62 -11.08 2.84
C LEU A 590 -8.02 -11.15 3.50
N PHE A 591 -8.97 -10.34 3.02
CA PHE A 591 -10.38 -10.32 3.41
C PHE A 591 -11.30 -10.49 2.19
N GLY A 592 -10.80 -11.07 1.09
CA GLY A 592 -11.52 -11.21 -0.16
C GLY A 592 -12.66 -12.22 -0.11
N THR A 593 -12.58 -13.20 0.80
CA THR A 593 -13.61 -14.19 1.09
C THR A 593 -13.80 -14.32 2.61
N PRO A 594 -14.92 -14.90 3.08
CA PRO A 594 -15.10 -15.21 4.51
C PRO A 594 -13.97 -16.10 5.08
N GLN A 595 -13.51 -17.09 4.31
CA GLN A 595 -12.45 -18.02 4.74
C GLN A 595 -11.10 -17.30 4.92
N LEU A 596 -10.75 -16.42 3.98
CA LEU A 596 -9.52 -15.62 4.09
C LEU A 596 -9.62 -14.65 5.28
N ALA A 597 -10.75 -13.96 5.44
CA ALA A 597 -10.97 -13.05 6.56
C ALA A 597 -10.85 -13.77 7.93
N ALA A 598 -11.47 -14.95 8.07
CA ALA A 598 -11.39 -15.77 9.27
C ALA A 598 -9.95 -16.21 9.57
N ALA A 599 -9.22 -16.69 8.56
CA ALA A 599 -7.82 -17.08 8.70
C ALA A 599 -6.93 -15.88 9.08
N THR A 600 -7.11 -14.74 8.43
CA THR A 600 -6.37 -13.50 8.73
C THR A 600 -6.62 -13.02 10.15
N ILE A 601 -7.87 -12.95 10.60
CA ILE A 601 -8.20 -12.57 12.00
C ILE A 601 -7.65 -13.60 12.99
N ALA A 602 -7.69 -14.89 12.68
CA ALA A 602 -7.11 -15.92 13.55
C ALA A 602 -5.60 -15.73 13.71
N ARG A 603 -4.85 -15.48 12.63
CA ARG A 603 -3.40 -15.22 12.71
C ARG A 603 -3.08 -13.94 13.48
N ILE A 604 -3.87 -12.88 13.28
CA ILE A 604 -3.72 -11.63 14.05
C ILE A 604 -3.97 -11.87 15.54
N ALA A 605 -5.04 -12.60 15.88
CA ALA A 605 -5.37 -12.91 17.26
C ALA A 605 -4.29 -13.78 17.92
N GLU A 606 -3.77 -14.79 17.21
CA GLU A 606 -2.64 -15.60 17.68
C GLU A 606 -1.41 -14.74 18.00
N HIS A 607 -1.02 -13.82 17.11
CA HIS A 607 0.08 -12.90 17.36
C HIS A 607 -0.19 -11.97 18.55
N ALA A 608 -1.40 -11.39 18.64
CA ALA A 608 -1.80 -10.48 19.71
C ALA A 608 -1.79 -11.13 21.11
N PHE A 609 -1.96 -12.45 21.17
CA PHE A 609 -1.94 -13.28 22.37
C PHE A 609 -0.71 -14.19 22.45
N ALA A 610 0.30 -13.98 21.60
CA ALA A 610 1.56 -14.71 21.68
C ALA A 610 2.34 -14.23 22.91
N GLU A 611 2.88 -15.17 23.67
CA GLU A 611 3.82 -14.86 24.73
C GLU A 611 5.22 -14.73 24.12
N PRO A 612 6.07 -13.84 24.65
CA PRO A 612 7.43 -13.71 24.13
C PRO A 612 8.23 -14.99 24.42
N GLU A 613 9.03 -15.43 23.43
CA GLU A 613 9.87 -16.62 23.56
C GLU A 613 10.89 -16.49 24.71
N GLY A 614 11.20 -17.62 25.36
CA GLY A 614 12.09 -17.67 26.52
C GLY A 614 13.58 -17.64 26.19
N GLU A 615 13.99 -17.98 24.96
CA GLU A 615 15.40 -17.97 24.56
C GLU A 615 15.81 -16.61 23.98
N PRO A 616 16.89 -15.98 24.49
CA PRO A 616 17.42 -14.75 23.92
C PRO A 616 17.94 -14.98 22.51
N ASP A 617 17.45 -14.20 21.54
CA ASP A 617 17.95 -14.26 20.17
C ASP A 617 19.39 -13.70 20.09
N PRO A 618 20.36 -14.44 19.50
CA PRO A 618 21.77 -14.06 19.45
C PRO A 618 22.06 -12.68 18.85
N ILE A 619 21.25 -12.17 17.92
CA ILE A 619 21.50 -10.86 17.29
C ILE A 619 21.50 -9.71 18.31
N TYR A 620 20.77 -9.86 19.42
CA TYR A 620 20.72 -8.86 20.48
C TYR A 620 21.93 -8.91 21.43
N ALA A 621 22.65 -10.04 21.47
CA ALA A 621 23.93 -10.15 22.20
C ALA A 621 25.08 -9.55 21.38
N GLU A 622 24.98 -9.62 20.04
CA GLU A 622 25.92 -9.07 19.06
C GLU A 622 25.53 -7.64 18.62
N SER A 623 25.14 -6.78 19.56
CA SER A 623 24.48 -5.49 19.23
C SER A 623 25.32 -4.55 18.38
N ASP A 624 26.64 -4.55 18.58
CA ASP A 624 27.57 -3.69 17.83
C ASP A 624 27.69 -4.18 16.38
N TRP A 625 27.82 -5.50 16.18
CA TRP A 625 27.83 -6.09 14.85
C TRP A 625 26.52 -5.83 14.11
N ALA A 626 25.37 -6.02 14.77
CA ALA A 626 24.07 -5.76 14.17
C ALA A 626 23.92 -4.30 13.75
N ALA A 627 24.37 -3.36 14.61
CA ALA A 627 24.38 -1.94 14.28
C ALA A 627 25.23 -1.64 13.05
N ASP A 628 26.45 -2.18 12.97
CA ASP A 628 27.36 -1.97 11.83
C ASP A 628 26.83 -2.60 10.54
N PHE A 629 26.23 -3.79 10.63
CA PHE A 629 25.64 -4.49 9.51
C PHE A 629 24.50 -3.67 8.88
N PHE A 630 23.50 -3.27 9.66
CA PHE A 630 22.38 -2.48 9.15
C PHE A 630 22.80 -1.05 8.77
N ALA A 631 23.77 -0.45 9.47
CA ALA A 631 24.31 0.87 9.11
C ALA A 631 25.05 0.84 7.76
N THR A 632 25.75 -0.26 7.46
CA THR A 632 26.42 -0.46 6.16
C THR A 632 25.40 -0.51 5.03
N ILE A 633 24.37 -1.36 5.12
CA ILE A 633 23.31 -1.44 4.10
C ILE A 633 22.68 -0.06 3.87
N ARG A 634 22.37 0.66 4.94
CA ARG A 634 21.78 1.99 4.86
C ARG A 634 22.69 2.98 4.14
N ARG A 635 23.99 3.01 4.47
CA ARG A 635 24.95 3.92 3.84
C ARG A 635 25.00 3.67 2.34
N GLU A 636 25.15 2.42 1.92
CA GLU A 636 25.17 2.06 0.49
C GLU A 636 23.87 2.48 -0.21
N MET A 637 22.70 2.28 0.43
CA MET A 637 21.42 2.73 -0.11
C MET A 637 21.33 4.25 -0.24
N GLN A 638 21.81 5.02 0.76
CA GLN A 638 21.87 6.48 0.68
C GLN A 638 22.75 6.95 -0.48
N GLU A 639 23.91 6.32 -0.68
CA GLU A 639 24.79 6.63 -1.80
C GLU A 639 24.19 6.23 -3.17
N LEU A 640 23.33 5.22 -3.21
CA LEU A 640 22.58 4.86 -4.43
C LEU A 640 21.48 5.88 -4.72
N VAL A 641 20.76 6.35 -3.69
CA VAL A 641 19.69 7.35 -3.84
C VAL A 641 20.22 8.65 -4.44
N GLU A 642 21.41 9.08 -4.00
CA GLU A 642 22.08 10.29 -4.51
C GLU A 642 22.77 10.08 -5.87
N ASP A 643 22.85 8.84 -6.40
CA ASP A 643 23.48 8.55 -7.69
C ASP A 643 22.59 9.01 -8.86
N PRO A 644 23.04 9.92 -9.74
CA PRO A 644 22.26 10.36 -10.89
C PRO A 644 21.87 9.21 -11.83
N GLY A 645 22.68 8.13 -11.88
CA GLY A 645 22.36 6.94 -12.66
C GLY A 645 21.15 6.18 -12.14
N TYR A 646 20.88 6.23 -10.82
CA TYR A 646 19.70 5.62 -10.22
C TYR A 646 18.44 6.42 -10.54
N ALA A 647 18.50 7.76 -10.42
CA ALA A 647 17.41 8.64 -10.84
C ALA A 647 17.10 8.47 -12.35
N ALA A 648 18.14 8.39 -13.19
CA ALA A 648 18.03 8.14 -14.62
C ALA A 648 17.37 6.78 -14.92
N LEU A 649 17.76 5.70 -14.23
CA LEU A 649 17.14 4.37 -14.38
C LEU A 649 15.64 4.42 -14.04
N LEU A 650 15.28 5.05 -12.91
CA LEU A 650 13.90 5.19 -12.48
C LEU A 650 13.07 6.02 -13.46
N GLY A 651 13.67 7.05 -14.07
CA GLY A 651 13.00 7.94 -15.02
C GLY A 651 12.92 7.41 -16.45
N ALA A 652 13.87 6.58 -16.90
CA ALA A 652 13.99 6.17 -18.30
C ALA A 652 12.78 5.37 -18.77
N PHE A 653 12.41 4.29 -18.07
CA PHE A 653 11.23 3.48 -18.41
C PHE A 653 10.12 3.59 -17.38
N GLY A 654 10.48 3.89 -16.14
CA GLY A 654 9.68 3.57 -14.97
C GLY A 654 8.25 4.07 -15.03
N PRO A 655 7.99 5.38 -15.22
CA PRO A 655 6.63 5.91 -15.26
C PRO A 655 5.76 5.31 -16.37
N GLY A 656 6.34 5.03 -17.54
CA GLY A 656 5.62 4.46 -18.69
C GLY A 656 5.25 2.98 -18.51
N LEU A 657 5.94 2.25 -17.64
CA LEU A 657 5.66 0.84 -17.36
C LEU A 657 4.49 0.62 -16.40
N LEU A 658 4.01 1.65 -15.72
CA LEU A 658 3.01 1.50 -14.66
C LEU A 658 1.62 1.97 -15.10
N ASP A 659 0.60 1.13 -14.91
CA ASP A 659 -0.80 1.55 -14.90
C ASP A 659 -1.12 2.41 -13.65
N ARG A 660 -2.10 3.30 -13.77
CA ARG A 660 -2.58 4.08 -12.62
C ARG A 660 -3.39 3.15 -11.72
N THR A 661 -2.90 2.92 -10.50
CA THR A 661 -3.47 1.99 -9.51
C THR A 661 -4.12 2.69 -8.31
N GLY A 662 -4.40 4.00 -8.42
CA GLY A 662 -5.10 4.80 -7.42
C GLY A 662 -5.50 6.17 -7.97
N SER A 663 -6.30 6.90 -7.21
CA SER A 663 -6.88 8.20 -7.60
C SER A 663 -5.87 9.37 -7.65
N ARG A 664 -4.87 9.38 -6.76
CA ARG A 664 -3.75 10.37 -6.68
C ARG A 664 -2.71 10.20 -7.80
N PRO A 665 -2.13 11.30 -8.30
CA PRO A 665 -1.00 11.28 -9.23
C PRO A 665 0.25 10.56 -8.69
N ALA A 666 0.98 9.87 -9.59
CA ALA A 666 2.17 9.09 -9.29
C ALA A 666 3.44 9.93 -8.99
N ALA A 667 3.55 11.13 -9.59
CA ALA A 667 4.65 12.08 -9.36
C ALA A 667 4.12 13.39 -8.74
N ARG A 668 4.98 14.13 -8.04
CA ARG A 668 4.66 15.51 -7.61
C ARG A 668 4.55 16.38 -8.87
N GLN A 669 3.48 17.19 -8.98
CA GLN A 669 3.24 18.02 -10.18
C GLN A 669 4.42 18.97 -10.42
N SER A 670 4.92 18.98 -11.66
CA SER A 670 5.80 20.02 -12.18
C SER A 670 5.04 20.78 -13.26
N ASP A 671 5.03 22.12 -13.19
CA ASP A 671 4.24 23.01 -14.06
C ASP A 671 4.64 23.00 -15.56
N MET A 672 5.62 22.18 -15.96
CA MET A 672 6.16 22.15 -17.33
C MET A 672 5.71 20.88 -18.06
N GLY A 673 4.90 21.04 -19.11
CA GLY A 673 4.36 19.95 -19.94
C GLY A 673 5.44 19.14 -20.67
N GLY A 674 5.70 17.93 -20.17
CA GLY A 674 6.66 16.93 -20.68
C GLY A 674 6.88 15.84 -19.63
N PRO A 675 7.47 14.67 -19.96
CA PRO A 675 7.97 13.76 -18.93
C PRO A 675 9.03 14.54 -18.14
N SER A 676 8.73 14.83 -16.88
CA SER A 676 9.69 15.46 -15.98
C SER A 676 10.87 14.50 -15.83
N ARG A 677 12.05 14.90 -16.34
CA ARG A 677 13.28 14.12 -16.16
C ARG A 677 13.48 13.98 -14.64
N ILE A 678 13.36 12.75 -14.15
CA ILE A 678 13.54 12.46 -12.72
C ILE A 678 15.01 12.70 -12.41
N SER A 679 15.29 13.81 -11.73
CA SER A 679 16.65 14.18 -11.34
C SER A 679 17.05 13.61 -9.99
N HIS A 680 16.07 13.21 -9.18
CA HIS A 680 16.28 12.61 -7.87
C HIS A 680 15.09 11.73 -7.46
N PRO A 681 15.30 10.58 -6.77
CA PRO A 681 14.22 9.69 -6.34
C PRO A 681 13.16 10.34 -5.43
N SER A 682 13.44 11.48 -4.81
CA SER A 682 12.49 12.24 -3.98
C SER A 682 11.33 12.87 -4.75
N GLN A 683 11.45 13.00 -6.07
CA GLN A 683 10.37 13.48 -6.95
C GLN A 683 9.29 12.41 -7.19
N LEU A 684 9.64 11.13 -7.00
CA LEU A 684 8.70 10.02 -6.97
C LEU A 684 8.04 9.90 -5.59
N ARG A 685 6.97 9.12 -5.52
CA ARG A 685 6.42 8.60 -4.25
C ARG A 685 6.96 7.19 -4.03
N ALA A 686 6.94 6.72 -2.78
CA ALA A 686 7.44 5.38 -2.44
C ALA A 686 6.82 4.25 -3.28
N ILE A 687 5.50 4.30 -3.52
CA ILE A 687 4.78 3.23 -4.22
C ILE A 687 5.19 3.11 -5.70
N PRO A 688 5.13 4.18 -6.52
CA PRO A 688 5.69 4.17 -7.88
C PRO A 688 7.18 3.81 -7.92
N ASN A 689 8.00 4.33 -6.99
CA ASN A 689 9.42 3.98 -6.94
C ASN A 689 9.63 2.46 -6.84
N ASN A 690 8.94 1.84 -5.88
CA ASN A 690 9.10 0.40 -5.64
C ASN A 690 8.50 -0.41 -6.80
N ALA A 691 7.38 0.03 -7.38
CA ALA A 691 6.77 -0.61 -8.54
C ALA A 691 7.74 -0.59 -9.75
N ILE A 692 8.44 0.53 -9.97
CA ILE A 692 9.46 0.63 -11.02
C ILE A 692 10.56 -0.40 -10.80
N LEU A 693 11.05 -0.59 -9.57
CA LEU A 693 12.09 -1.60 -9.27
C LEU A 693 11.63 -3.03 -9.59
N GLN A 694 10.38 -3.37 -9.29
CA GLN A 694 9.78 -4.65 -9.70
C GLN A 694 9.78 -4.77 -11.23
N GLN A 695 9.39 -3.70 -11.92
CA GLN A 695 9.39 -3.70 -13.37
C GLN A 695 10.80 -3.78 -13.94
N MET A 696 11.81 -3.17 -13.33
CA MET A 696 13.20 -3.27 -13.79
C MET A 696 13.86 -4.63 -13.50
N GLY A 697 13.18 -5.54 -12.82
CA GLY A 697 13.70 -6.87 -12.47
C GLY A 697 14.81 -6.84 -11.43
N TRP A 698 14.88 -5.76 -10.63
CA TRP A 698 15.89 -5.60 -9.58
C TRP A 698 15.36 -4.78 -8.39
N LEU A 699 15.09 -5.46 -7.28
CA LEU A 699 14.52 -4.86 -6.07
C LEU A 699 15.62 -4.21 -5.20
N ALA A 700 16.21 -3.12 -5.70
CA ALA A 700 17.35 -2.42 -5.10
C ALA A 700 17.11 -2.01 -3.63
N ASN A 701 15.91 -1.53 -3.30
CA ASN A 701 15.53 -1.10 -1.94
C ASN A 701 15.57 -2.20 -0.87
N THR A 702 15.69 -3.47 -1.26
CA THR A 702 15.77 -4.63 -0.36
C THR A 702 17.12 -5.32 -0.47
N LEU A 703 17.76 -5.29 -1.65
CA LEU A 703 18.99 -6.04 -1.93
C LEU A 703 20.27 -5.20 -1.82
N HIS A 704 20.22 -3.92 -2.16
CA HIS A 704 21.43 -3.12 -2.29
C HIS A 704 22.09 -2.84 -0.93
N GLY A 705 23.42 -2.97 -0.88
CA GLY A 705 24.24 -2.80 0.31
C GLY A 705 24.36 -4.06 1.16
N LEU A 706 23.51 -5.07 0.91
CA LEU A 706 23.56 -6.34 1.64
C LEU A 706 24.83 -7.12 1.33
N GLY A 707 25.36 -7.04 0.11
CA GLY A 707 26.61 -7.69 -0.27
C GLY A 707 27.80 -7.07 0.46
N ALA A 708 27.89 -5.75 0.47
CA ALA A 708 28.90 -5.02 1.23
C ALA A 708 28.84 -5.36 2.73
N ALA A 709 27.64 -5.39 3.33
CA ALA A 709 27.45 -5.71 4.74
C ALA A 709 27.80 -7.17 5.07
N ALA A 710 27.37 -8.13 4.25
CA ALA A 710 27.65 -9.55 4.45
C ALA A 710 29.14 -9.88 4.25
N ALA A 711 29.79 -9.27 3.24
CA ALA A 711 31.20 -9.50 2.96
C ALA A 711 32.15 -8.91 4.01
N ALA A 712 31.70 -7.92 4.78
CA ALA A 712 32.50 -7.33 5.86
C ALA A 712 32.81 -8.34 6.99
N ASN A 713 31.88 -9.26 7.28
CA ASN A 713 32.09 -10.34 8.24
C ASN A 713 31.24 -11.58 7.85
N PRO A 714 31.73 -12.41 6.91
CA PRO A 714 30.96 -13.51 6.32
C PRO A 714 30.65 -14.63 7.33
N ASP A 715 31.55 -14.89 8.28
CA ASP A 715 31.36 -15.92 9.30
C ASP A 715 30.22 -15.56 10.26
N ALA A 716 30.23 -14.32 10.78
CA ALA A 716 29.15 -13.83 11.64
C ALA A 716 27.82 -13.73 10.88
N PHE A 717 27.84 -13.29 9.62
CA PHE A 717 26.64 -13.27 8.77
C PHE A 717 26.04 -14.68 8.61
N ALA A 718 26.88 -15.68 8.30
CA ALA A 718 26.43 -17.06 8.13
C ALA A 718 25.91 -17.66 9.43
N ASP A 719 26.60 -17.43 10.54
CA ASP A 719 26.24 -17.91 11.87
C ASP A 719 24.91 -17.32 12.36
N LEU A 720 24.75 -15.99 12.31
CA LEU A 720 23.50 -15.34 12.71
C LEU A 720 22.35 -15.70 11.78
N ARG A 721 22.57 -15.88 10.48
CA ARG A 721 21.52 -16.36 9.56
C ARG A 721 20.99 -17.74 9.96
N ALA A 722 21.85 -18.60 10.52
CA ALA A 722 21.47 -19.93 10.97
C ALA A 722 20.84 -19.95 12.37
N ARG A 723 21.27 -19.06 13.28
CA ARG A 723 20.91 -19.14 14.72
C ARG A 723 20.00 -18.04 15.23
N SER A 724 19.84 -16.91 14.52
CA SER A 724 19.00 -15.80 14.94
C SER A 724 17.67 -15.79 14.19
N PRO A 725 16.52 -16.09 14.84
CA PRO A 725 15.20 -15.96 14.23
C PRO A 725 14.91 -14.56 13.68
N ARG A 726 15.26 -13.49 14.41
CA ARG A 726 15.07 -12.10 14.00
C ARG A 726 15.88 -11.78 12.74
N PHE A 727 17.12 -12.24 12.67
CA PHE A 727 17.99 -12.02 11.52
C PHE A 727 17.56 -12.84 10.31
N ALA A 728 17.27 -14.13 10.51
CA ALA A 728 16.76 -15.01 9.47
C ALA A 728 15.47 -14.47 8.84
N ARG A 729 14.54 -13.97 9.66
CA ARG A 729 13.31 -13.33 9.18
C ARG A 729 13.59 -12.06 8.37
N ALA A 730 14.54 -11.21 8.80
CA ALA A 730 14.95 -10.06 8.00
C ALA A 730 15.55 -10.47 6.64
N LEU A 731 16.37 -11.52 6.63
CA LEU A 731 17.00 -12.05 5.42
C LEU A 731 16.03 -12.81 4.51
N ALA A 732 14.94 -13.36 5.03
CA ALA A 732 13.89 -13.98 4.21
C ALA A 732 13.25 -12.98 3.23
N MET A 733 13.10 -11.72 3.65
CA MET A 733 12.71 -10.63 2.73
C MET A 733 13.72 -10.45 1.60
N ALA A 734 15.01 -10.44 1.90
CA ALA A 734 16.07 -10.34 0.89
C ALA A 734 16.11 -11.57 -0.03
N ALA A 735 15.91 -12.78 0.51
CA ALA A 735 15.83 -14.02 -0.27
C ALA A 735 14.67 -13.97 -1.27
N ARG A 736 13.49 -13.50 -0.85
CA ARG A 736 12.34 -13.33 -1.74
C ARG A 736 12.57 -12.22 -2.77
N ALA A 737 13.19 -11.10 -2.38
CA ALA A 737 13.56 -10.05 -3.31
C ALA A 737 14.53 -10.57 -4.38
N ALA A 738 15.51 -11.41 -4.00
CA ALA A 738 16.41 -12.08 -4.93
C ALA A 738 15.71 -13.11 -5.82
N ALA A 739 14.70 -13.82 -5.30
CA ALA A 739 13.85 -14.70 -6.12
C ALA A 739 13.03 -13.94 -7.17
N SER A 740 12.90 -12.61 -7.03
CA SER A 740 12.23 -11.72 -7.98
C SER A 740 13.20 -10.76 -8.69
N SER A 741 14.52 -10.98 -8.55
CA SER A 741 15.55 -10.12 -9.12
C SER A 741 16.59 -10.91 -9.92
N ASP A 742 17.00 -10.38 -11.05
CA ASP A 742 18.07 -10.94 -11.86
C ASP A 742 18.94 -9.81 -12.39
N ILE A 743 20.24 -9.85 -12.07
CA ILE A 743 21.18 -8.80 -12.48
C ILE A 743 21.33 -8.73 -14.01
N GLY A 744 21.11 -9.84 -14.71
CA GLY A 744 21.08 -9.91 -16.18
C GLY A 744 19.83 -9.25 -16.77
N VAL A 745 18.68 -9.36 -16.11
CA VAL A 745 17.48 -8.59 -16.51
C VAL A 745 17.72 -7.08 -16.39
N LEU A 746 18.31 -6.65 -15.27
CA LEU A 746 18.68 -5.24 -15.10
C LEU A 746 19.70 -4.81 -16.15
N ARG A 747 20.76 -5.61 -16.36
CA ARG A 747 21.77 -5.38 -17.41
C ARG A 747 21.12 -5.17 -18.77
N ALA A 748 20.24 -6.07 -19.19
CA ALA A 748 19.56 -5.97 -20.48
C ALA A 748 18.77 -4.67 -20.63
N ALA A 749 18.15 -4.16 -19.55
CA ALA A 749 17.47 -2.88 -19.57
C ALA A 749 18.46 -1.69 -19.63
N VAL A 750 19.61 -1.78 -18.95
CA VAL A 750 20.70 -0.80 -19.00
C VAL A 750 21.35 -0.76 -20.38
N ASP A 751 21.72 -1.91 -20.93
CA ASP A 751 22.36 -2.06 -22.23
C ASP A 751 21.39 -1.69 -23.38
N THR A 752 20.07 -1.81 -23.16
CA THR A 752 19.07 -1.27 -24.09
C THR A 752 19.18 0.26 -24.23
N LEU A 753 19.56 0.97 -23.16
CA LEU A 753 19.76 2.43 -23.18
C LEU A 753 21.14 2.84 -23.71
N ASP A 754 22.04 1.89 -23.92
CA ASP A 754 23.36 2.12 -24.51
C ASP A 754 23.26 2.09 -26.05
N PRO A 755 23.75 3.12 -26.78
CA PRO A 755 23.85 3.09 -28.24
C PRO A 755 24.67 1.91 -28.80
N GLY A 756 25.66 1.41 -28.07
CA GLY A 756 26.60 0.38 -28.54
C GLY A 756 25.93 -0.91 -29.08
N PRO A 757 25.12 -1.61 -28.27
CA PRO A 757 24.40 -2.82 -28.70
C PRO A 757 23.50 -2.62 -29.95
N TRP A 758 23.00 -1.41 -30.18
CA TRP A 758 22.21 -1.10 -31.38
C TRP A 758 23.09 -1.01 -32.64
N LEU A 759 24.30 -0.44 -32.52
CA LEU A 759 25.29 -0.40 -33.60
C LEU A 759 25.82 -1.80 -33.93
N ASP A 760 26.06 -2.64 -32.92
CA ASP A 760 26.46 -4.05 -33.14
C ASP A 760 25.38 -4.82 -33.91
N ARG A 761 24.11 -4.62 -33.54
CA ARG A 761 22.97 -5.18 -34.28
C ARG A 761 22.90 -4.64 -35.72
N ALA A 762 23.21 -3.36 -35.93
CA ALA A 762 23.21 -2.74 -37.26
C ALA A 762 24.32 -3.33 -38.17
N GLY A 763 25.46 -3.72 -37.57
CA GLY A 763 26.52 -4.45 -38.26
C GLY A 763 26.15 -5.89 -38.61
N ALA A 764 25.37 -6.57 -37.77
CA ALA A 764 25.01 -7.98 -37.94
C ALA A 764 23.73 -8.23 -38.76
N THR A 765 22.83 -7.26 -38.86
CA THR A 765 21.53 -7.44 -39.53
C THR A 765 21.65 -7.69 -41.03
N GLN A 766 20.81 -8.60 -41.55
CA GLN A 766 20.68 -8.91 -42.98
C GLN A 766 19.36 -8.42 -43.59
N ARG A 767 18.46 -7.85 -42.77
CA ARG A 767 17.15 -7.36 -43.23
C ARG A 767 17.31 -5.98 -43.90
N PRO A 768 16.79 -5.77 -45.12
CA PRO A 768 16.82 -4.45 -45.79
C PRO A 768 16.18 -3.35 -44.94
N GLY A 769 16.77 -2.15 -44.91
CA GLY A 769 16.28 -0.98 -44.15
C GLY A 769 16.50 -1.04 -42.63
N ARG A 770 16.72 -2.23 -42.06
CA ARG A 770 16.88 -2.42 -40.62
C ARG A 770 18.16 -1.78 -40.09
N ARG A 771 19.22 -1.72 -40.90
CA ARG A 771 20.50 -1.11 -40.49
C ARG A 771 20.30 0.36 -40.17
N GLU A 772 19.62 1.09 -41.04
CA GLU A 772 19.36 2.52 -40.92
C GLU A 772 18.47 2.82 -39.70
N GLU A 773 17.42 2.01 -39.48
CA GLU A 773 16.57 2.12 -38.30
C GLU A 773 17.36 1.92 -36.99
N LEU A 774 18.21 0.89 -36.91
CA LEU A 774 19.03 0.60 -35.73
C LEU A 774 20.05 1.73 -35.46
N MET A 775 20.66 2.28 -36.51
CA MET A 775 21.56 3.44 -36.40
C MET A 775 20.81 4.69 -35.92
N ALA A 776 19.58 4.92 -36.40
CA ALA A 776 18.77 6.05 -35.94
C ALA A 776 18.34 5.90 -34.47
N VAL A 777 18.08 4.67 -34.00
CA VAL A 777 17.84 4.41 -32.57
C VAL A 777 19.09 4.73 -31.75
N ALA A 778 20.26 4.28 -32.20
CA ALA A 778 21.53 4.57 -31.54
C ALA A 778 21.79 6.09 -31.45
N GLU A 779 21.57 6.85 -32.53
CA GLU A 779 21.70 8.31 -32.53
C GLU A 779 20.71 8.99 -31.57
N ALA A 780 19.46 8.51 -31.51
CA ALA A 780 18.46 9.04 -30.59
C ALA A 780 18.82 8.76 -29.12
N LEU A 781 19.41 7.59 -28.82
CA LEU A 781 19.91 7.25 -27.48
C LEU A 781 21.13 8.10 -27.07
N GLU A 782 22.04 8.37 -28.02
CA GLU A 782 23.17 9.28 -27.78
C GLU A 782 22.68 10.67 -27.37
N LYS A 783 21.64 11.19 -28.05
CA LYS A 783 21.01 12.48 -27.72
C LYS A 783 20.29 12.48 -26.36
N LEU A 784 19.79 11.33 -25.90
CA LEU A 784 19.16 11.21 -24.57
C LEU A 784 20.18 11.29 -23.43
N ASP A 785 21.44 10.90 -23.69
CA ASP A 785 22.55 11.02 -22.75
C ASP A 785 22.25 10.41 -21.36
N LEU A 786 21.79 9.15 -21.36
CA LEU A 786 21.52 8.36 -20.14
C LEU A 786 22.51 7.23 -19.92
N SER A 787 23.12 6.70 -20.97
CA SER A 787 23.93 5.46 -20.92
C SER A 787 25.09 5.56 -19.92
N ALA A 788 25.91 6.61 -20.01
CA ALA A 788 27.13 6.75 -19.21
C ALA A 788 26.84 6.75 -17.70
N VAL A 789 25.80 7.46 -17.26
CA VAL A 789 25.43 7.54 -15.84
C VAL A 789 24.78 6.25 -15.35
N VAL A 790 23.90 5.64 -16.14
CA VAL A 790 23.22 4.40 -15.76
C VAL A 790 24.20 3.21 -15.71
N VAL A 791 25.10 3.08 -16.69
CA VAL A 791 26.11 2.01 -16.73
C VAL A 791 27.09 2.12 -15.55
N ARG A 792 27.46 3.33 -15.14
CA ARG A 792 28.31 3.53 -13.95
C ARG A 792 27.61 3.06 -12.68
N MET A 793 26.35 3.46 -12.48
CA MET A 793 25.54 3.03 -11.35
C MET A 793 25.33 1.50 -11.36
N PHE A 794 25.04 0.92 -12.53
CA PHE A 794 24.86 -0.53 -12.68
C PHE A 794 26.08 -1.33 -12.21
N ARG A 795 27.31 -0.88 -12.52
CA ARG A 795 28.54 -1.53 -12.04
C ARG A 795 28.62 -1.60 -10.51
N ARG A 796 28.11 -0.59 -9.80
CA ARG A 796 28.04 -0.59 -8.32
C ARG A 796 27.07 -1.66 -7.83
N LEU A 797 25.85 -1.70 -8.38
CA LEU A 797 24.86 -2.73 -8.07
C LEU A 797 25.38 -4.15 -8.37
N GLN A 798 26.08 -4.31 -9.48
CA GLN A 798 26.67 -5.58 -9.87
C GLN A 798 27.76 -6.03 -8.89
N ALA A 799 28.67 -5.14 -8.48
CA ALA A 799 29.73 -5.46 -7.54
C ALA A 799 29.16 -5.91 -6.18
N ASP A 800 28.16 -5.18 -5.67
CA ASP A 800 27.45 -5.53 -4.45
C ASP A 800 26.70 -6.88 -4.58
N HIS A 801 26.05 -7.14 -5.72
CA HIS A 801 25.42 -8.44 -5.97
C HIS A 801 26.41 -9.60 -5.98
N LEU A 802 27.58 -9.42 -6.59
CA LEU A 802 28.64 -10.44 -6.62
C LEU A 802 29.15 -10.73 -5.21
N ALA A 803 29.37 -9.70 -4.40
CA ALA A 803 29.74 -9.86 -2.99
C ALA A 803 28.66 -10.62 -2.21
N LEU A 804 27.38 -10.28 -2.44
CA LEU A 804 26.25 -10.98 -1.81
C LEU A 804 26.19 -12.45 -2.20
N ARG A 805 26.34 -12.78 -3.49
CA ARG A 805 26.36 -14.17 -3.99
C ARG A 805 27.53 -14.97 -3.43
N ALA A 806 28.67 -14.33 -3.18
CA ALA A 806 29.83 -14.97 -2.55
C ALA A 806 29.57 -15.27 -1.07
N ALA A 807 28.97 -14.34 -0.32
CA ALA A 807 28.64 -14.51 1.10
C ALA A 807 27.40 -15.40 1.33
N TRP A 808 26.50 -15.47 0.35
CA TRP A 808 25.27 -16.28 0.38
C TRP A 808 25.14 -17.10 -0.93
N PRO A 809 25.86 -18.22 -1.06
CA PRO A 809 25.88 -19.03 -2.28
C PRO A 809 24.51 -19.61 -2.67
N ASP A 810 23.68 -19.95 -1.67
CA ASP A 810 22.34 -20.52 -1.82
C ASP A 810 21.23 -19.48 -2.02
N LEU A 811 21.58 -18.20 -2.27
CA LEU A 811 20.59 -17.15 -2.49
C LEU A 811 19.66 -17.52 -3.67
N PRO A 812 18.33 -17.34 -3.58
CA PRO A 812 17.42 -17.65 -4.68
C PRO A 812 17.72 -16.89 -5.97
N ARG A 813 17.24 -17.42 -7.11
CA ARG A 813 17.36 -16.80 -8.44
C ARG A 813 15.98 -16.61 -9.03
N MET A 814 15.83 -15.62 -9.91
CA MET A 814 14.61 -15.38 -10.66
C MET A 814 14.23 -16.61 -11.52
N PRO A 815 12.97 -17.09 -11.45
CA PRO A 815 12.45 -18.15 -12.31
C PRO A 815 12.49 -17.79 -13.80
N ASP A 816 12.70 -18.79 -14.67
CA ASP A 816 12.79 -18.58 -16.13
C ASP A 816 11.54 -17.92 -16.71
N ARG A 817 10.34 -18.22 -16.20
CA ARG A 817 9.08 -17.60 -16.64
C ARG A 817 9.07 -16.09 -16.44
N LEU A 818 9.56 -15.62 -15.29
CA LEU A 818 9.64 -14.19 -14.99
C LEU A 818 10.75 -13.51 -15.82
N VAL A 819 11.90 -14.17 -16.00
CA VAL A 819 12.95 -13.68 -16.92
C VAL A 819 12.42 -13.56 -18.36
N LEU A 820 11.65 -14.55 -18.84
CA LEU A 820 11.02 -14.54 -20.16
C LEU A 820 10.03 -13.38 -20.31
N LEU A 821 9.22 -13.06 -19.29
CA LEU A 821 8.34 -11.88 -19.31
C LEU A 821 9.12 -10.59 -19.50
N HIS A 822 10.27 -10.43 -18.82
CA HIS A 822 11.13 -9.28 -19.01
C HIS A 822 11.73 -9.23 -20.43
N ALA A 823 12.17 -10.37 -20.98
CA ALA A 823 12.68 -10.46 -22.35
C ALA A 823 11.61 -10.14 -23.41
N LEU A 824 10.38 -10.66 -23.24
CA LEU A 824 9.20 -10.33 -24.06
C LEU A 824 8.94 -8.83 -24.05
N ARG A 825 8.94 -8.22 -22.86
CA ARG A 825 8.70 -6.79 -22.71
C ARG A 825 9.79 -5.95 -23.39
N LEU A 826 11.07 -6.33 -23.24
CA LEU A 826 12.17 -5.64 -23.93
C LEU A 826 12.05 -5.78 -25.46
N ALA A 827 11.66 -6.94 -25.97
CA ALA A 827 11.44 -7.13 -27.42
C ALA A 827 10.33 -6.20 -27.96
N LEU A 828 9.24 -6.01 -27.20
CA LEU A 828 8.16 -5.08 -27.54
C LEU A 828 8.63 -3.61 -27.48
N ILE A 829 9.39 -3.23 -26.46
CA ILE A 829 9.98 -1.88 -26.34
C ILE A 829 10.91 -1.60 -27.52
N HIS A 830 11.79 -2.54 -27.87
CA HIS A 830 12.69 -2.39 -29.02
C HIS A 830 11.91 -2.20 -30.32
N ARG A 831 10.78 -2.91 -30.48
CA ARG A 831 9.90 -2.74 -31.65
C ARG A 831 9.25 -1.36 -31.69
N ILE A 832 8.80 -0.84 -30.55
CA ILE A 832 8.27 0.53 -30.42
C ILE A 832 9.32 1.55 -30.85
N TRP A 833 10.58 1.39 -30.42
CA TRP A 833 11.67 2.31 -30.77
C TRP A 833 12.01 2.29 -32.26
N LEU A 834 11.99 1.12 -32.89
CA LEU A 834 12.16 0.98 -34.34
C LEU A 834 11.04 1.69 -35.12
N LEU A 835 9.80 1.67 -34.62
CA LEU A 835 8.70 2.46 -35.19
C LEU A 835 8.87 3.96 -34.92
N ALA A 836 9.40 4.35 -33.76
CA ALA A 836 9.59 5.73 -33.37
C ALA A 836 10.57 6.47 -34.29
N VAL A 837 11.67 5.83 -34.68
CA VAL A 837 12.65 6.45 -35.58
C VAL A 837 12.15 6.57 -37.02
N ALA A 838 11.11 5.81 -37.39
CA ALA A 838 10.44 5.91 -38.68
C ALA A 838 9.37 7.03 -38.75
N LEU A 839 9.18 7.80 -37.68
CA LEU A 839 8.25 8.94 -37.67
C LEU A 839 8.62 9.97 -38.76
N PRO A 840 7.63 10.48 -39.52
CA PRO A 840 7.88 11.46 -40.57
C PRO A 840 8.38 12.79 -39.98
N GLU A 841 9.12 13.55 -40.79
CA GLU A 841 9.51 14.91 -40.45
C GLU A 841 8.29 15.85 -40.50
N PHE A 842 8.20 16.76 -39.52
CA PHE A 842 7.16 17.80 -39.48
C PHE A 842 7.68 19.06 -38.80
N SER A 843 7.16 20.22 -39.22
CA SER A 843 7.48 21.50 -38.58
C SER A 843 6.96 21.53 -37.14
N PRO A 844 7.66 22.19 -36.20
CA PRO A 844 7.22 22.25 -34.80
C PRO A 844 5.76 22.70 -34.67
N ARG A 845 4.93 21.88 -34.02
CA ARG A 845 3.50 22.17 -33.76
C ARG A 845 3.19 21.90 -32.29
N HIS A 846 2.39 22.76 -31.67
CA HIS A 846 2.04 22.67 -30.24
C HIS A 846 3.25 22.54 -29.28
N GLY A 847 4.40 23.10 -29.66
CA GLY A 847 5.64 23.02 -28.87
C GLY A 847 6.39 21.69 -28.95
N ALA A 848 5.94 20.73 -29.78
CA ALA A 848 6.61 19.44 -29.98
C ALA A 848 7.39 19.41 -31.31
N THR A 849 8.61 18.86 -31.27
CA THR A 849 9.45 18.51 -32.42
C THR A 849 9.50 17.00 -32.59
N ARG A 850 9.86 16.50 -33.79
CA ARG A 850 10.10 15.06 -34.01
C ARG A 850 11.08 14.48 -32.99
N ASP A 851 12.22 15.14 -32.79
CA ASP A 851 13.23 14.71 -31.81
C ASP A 851 12.67 14.63 -30.38
N SER A 852 11.85 15.61 -29.97
CA SER A 852 11.22 15.60 -28.64
C SER A 852 10.21 14.46 -28.47
N LEU A 853 9.48 14.08 -29.54
CA LEU A 853 8.54 12.96 -29.52
C LEU A 853 9.27 11.62 -29.50
N VAL A 854 10.32 11.47 -30.32
CA VAL A 854 11.19 10.28 -30.31
C VAL A 854 11.80 10.11 -28.92
N ALA A 855 12.39 11.15 -28.34
CA ALA A 855 12.94 11.13 -26.98
C ALA A 855 11.88 10.73 -25.92
N GLY A 856 10.64 11.20 -26.06
CA GLY A 856 9.52 10.80 -25.21
C GLY A 856 9.15 9.31 -25.36
N ILE A 857 9.04 8.82 -26.60
CA ILE A 857 8.72 7.40 -26.89
C ILE A 857 9.84 6.47 -26.40
N LEU A 858 11.11 6.88 -26.54
CA LEU A 858 12.24 6.13 -26.01
C LEU A 858 12.14 6.00 -24.48
N GLN A 859 11.59 7.00 -23.81
CA GLN A 859 11.28 6.97 -22.37
C GLN A 859 9.88 6.42 -22.03
N LEU A 860 9.22 5.76 -22.99
CA LEU A 860 7.88 5.15 -22.85
C LEU A 860 6.72 6.12 -22.57
N ASP A 861 6.86 7.40 -22.92
CA ASP A 861 5.77 8.38 -22.95
C ASP A 861 4.92 8.25 -24.23
N VAL A 862 4.52 7.02 -24.54
CA VAL A 862 3.91 6.63 -25.82
C VAL A 862 2.51 7.21 -25.98
N GLU A 863 1.66 7.15 -24.95
CA GLU A 863 0.27 7.63 -25.03
C GLU A 863 0.19 9.12 -25.34
N ARG A 864 1.03 9.95 -24.68
CA ARG A 864 1.10 11.40 -24.95
C ARG A 864 1.62 11.66 -26.35
N ALA A 865 2.68 10.96 -26.77
CA ALA A 865 3.25 11.12 -28.11
C ALA A 865 2.25 10.75 -29.20
N LEU A 866 1.53 9.64 -29.07
CA LEU A 866 0.50 9.22 -30.03
C LEU A 866 -0.66 10.21 -30.11
N LYS A 867 -1.09 10.80 -28.99
CA LYS A 867 -2.13 11.84 -29.00
C LYS A 867 -1.68 13.07 -29.80
N LEU A 868 -0.46 13.55 -29.57
CA LEU A 868 0.10 14.68 -30.31
C LEU A 868 0.29 14.35 -31.80
N LEU A 869 0.76 13.14 -32.13
CA LEU A 869 0.92 12.69 -33.51
C LEU A 869 -0.42 12.62 -34.24
N ALA A 870 -1.51 12.19 -33.58
CA ALA A 870 -2.84 12.17 -34.17
C ALA A 870 -3.38 13.58 -34.47
N GLU A 871 -2.99 14.58 -33.68
CA GLU A 871 -3.32 15.99 -33.93
C GLU A 871 -2.49 16.59 -35.08
N VAL A 872 -1.20 16.23 -35.17
CA VAL A 872 -0.29 16.68 -36.24
C VAL A 872 -0.64 16.02 -37.58
N PHE A 873 -0.99 14.74 -37.55
CA PHE A 873 -1.26 13.88 -38.70
C PHE A 873 -2.68 13.28 -38.59
N PRO A 874 -3.74 14.04 -38.91
CA PRO A 874 -5.11 13.57 -38.77
C PRO A 874 -5.42 12.39 -39.72
N ALA A 875 -6.07 11.36 -39.18
CA ALA A 875 -6.46 10.17 -39.93
C ALA A 875 -7.65 10.40 -40.88
N ASN A 876 -8.51 11.36 -40.55
CA ASN A 876 -9.72 11.65 -41.32
C ASN A 876 -9.46 12.76 -42.36
N PRO A 877 -10.16 12.73 -43.50
CA PRO A 877 -10.16 13.82 -44.47
C PRO A 877 -10.56 15.15 -43.83
N ASP A 878 -10.11 16.27 -44.40
CA ASP A 878 -10.53 17.60 -43.98
C ASP A 878 -12.06 17.72 -44.04
N PRO A 879 -12.76 18.11 -42.96
CA PRO A 879 -14.22 18.27 -42.96
C PRO A 879 -14.77 19.20 -44.06
N SER A 880 -13.95 20.11 -44.58
CA SER A 880 -14.30 21.03 -45.67
C SER A 880 -14.33 20.38 -47.06
N SER A 881 -13.78 19.17 -47.21
CA SER A 881 -13.64 18.48 -48.50
C SER A 881 -14.98 18.10 -49.15
N GLY A 882 -16.09 18.09 -48.38
CA GLY A 882 -17.47 17.91 -48.88
C GLY A 882 -18.34 19.16 -48.93
N LEU A 883 -17.79 20.34 -48.65
CA LEU A 883 -18.53 21.61 -48.61
C LEU A 883 -18.37 22.40 -49.92
N ASP A 884 -19.50 22.89 -50.46
CA ASP A 884 -19.53 23.84 -51.57
C ASP A 884 -19.38 25.27 -51.03
N PHE A 885 -18.35 25.97 -51.51
CA PHE A 885 -18.07 27.36 -51.14
C PHE A 885 -18.48 28.35 -52.25
N HIS A 886 -19.24 27.88 -53.25
CA HIS A 886 -19.80 28.67 -54.36
C HIS A 886 -18.77 29.36 -55.26
N GLU A 887 -17.58 28.76 -55.38
CA GLU A 887 -16.50 29.18 -56.28
C GLU A 887 -15.92 27.97 -57.04
N PRO A 888 -15.30 28.15 -58.22
CA PRO A 888 -14.66 27.05 -58.95
C PRO A 888 -13.58 26.37 -58.11
N ALA A 889 -13.83 25.13 -57.69
CA ALA A 889 -12.90 24.38 -56.86
C ALA A 889 -11.88 23.60 -57.72
N PRO A 890 -10.60 23.54 -57.33
CA PRO A 890 -9.67 22.56 -57.88
C PRO A 890 -10.09 21.13 -57.50
N GLU A 891 -9.59 20.10 -58.18
CA GLU A 891 -9.73 18.70 -57.72
C GLU A 891 -9.15 18.57 -56.31
N ARG A 892 -10.01 18.38 -55.31
CA ARG A 892 -9.61 18.21 -53.91
C ARG A 892 -9.32 16.73 -53.67
N THR A 893 -8.05 16.33 -53.76
CA THR A 893 -7.63 15.03 -53.22
C THR A 893 -7.71 15.09 -51.69
N SER A 894 -8.50 14.20 -51.10
CA SER A 894 -8.56 14.00 -49.64
C SER A 894 -7.21 13.47 -49.15
N ASN A 895 -6.29 14.37 -48.78
CA ASN A 895 -5.01 14.00 -48.20
C ASN A 895 -5.22 13.67 -46.71
N SER A 896 -5.31 12.37 -46.39
CA SER A 896 -5.39 11.85 -45.02
C SER A 896 -4.10 11.13 -44.64
N TYR A 897 -3.72 11.14 -43.36
CA TYR A 897 -2.57 10.38 -42.85
C TYR A 897 -2.95 8.97 -42.36
N ALA A 898 -3.95 8.36 -43.01
CA ALA A 898 -4.45 7.04 -42.64
C ALA A 898 -3.37 5.95 -42.74
N ALA A 899 -2.42 6.10 -43.66
CA ALA A 899 -1.31 5.17 -43.84
C ALA A 899 -0.36 5.19 -42.64
N GLU A 900 0.04 6.37 -42.15
CA GLU A 900 0.88 6.55 -40.97
C GLU A 900 0.19 6.00 -39.71
N HIS A 901 -1.12 6.22 -39.59
CA HIS A 901 -1.92 5.62 -38.52
C HIS A 901 -1.88 4.08 -38.57
N ALA A 902 -2.06 3.48 -39.75
CA ALA A 902 -2.08 2.03 -39.91
C ALA A 902 -0.71 1.36 -39.72
N THR A 903 0.37 2.04 -40.13
CA THR A 903 1.73 1.47 -40.19
C THR A 903 2.62 1.83 -39.00
N LEU A 904 2.39 2.97 -38.35
CA LEU A 904 3.21 3.47 -37.24
C LEU A 904 2.41 3.62 -35.95
N PHE A 905 1.34 4.43 -35.95
CA PHE A 905 0.72 4.88 -34.70
C PHE A 905 -0.10 3.79 -34.01
N HIS A 906 -1.00 3.11 -34.73
CA HIS A 906 -1.77 2.00 -34.16
C HIS A 906 -0.88 0.82 -33.71
N PRO A 907 0.09 0.36 -34.52
CA PRO A 907 1.02 -0.68 -34.07
C PRO A 907 1.80 -0.28 -32.81
N MET A 908 2.27 0.97 -32.71
CA MET A 908 2.96 1.47 -31.52
C MET A 908 2.07 1.43 -30.28
N GLY A 909 0.81 1.86 -30.40
CA GLY A 909 -0.17 1.81 -29.32
C GLY A 909 -0.50 0.37 -28.89
N GLN A 910 -0.67 -0.55 -29.84
CA GLN A 910 -0.92 -1.98 -29.56
C GLN A 910 0.26 -2.63 -28.83
N LEU A 911 1.49 -2.39 -29.30
CA LEU A 911 2.70 -2.91 -28.65
C LEU A 911 2.87 -2.34 -27.25
N PHE A 912 2.58 -1.05 -27.05
CA PHE A 912 2.65 -0.42 -25.73
C PHE A 912 1.61 -0.98 -24.76
N ALA A 913 0.41 -1.31 -25.24
CA ALA A 913 -0.57 -2.03 -24.43
C ALA A 913 -0.05 -3.40 -23.98
N LEU A 914 0.62 -4.16 -24.87
CA LEU A 914 1.26 -5.44 -24.53
C LEU A 914 2.42 -5.28 -23.53
N VAL A 915 3.19 -4.19 -23.62
CA VAL A 915 4.21 -3.86 -22.61
C VAL A 915 3.59 -3.74 -21.21
N ARG A 916 2.40 -3.12 -21.10
CA ARG A 916 1.68 -2.97 -19.83
C ARG A 916 0.97 -4.25 -19.39
N GLU A 917 0.57 -5.12 -20.32
CA GLU A 917 0.11 -6.48 -19.98
C GLU A 917 1.25 -7.30 -19.33
N CYS A 918 2.49 -7.19 -19.85
CA CYS A 918 3.65 -7.78 -19.16
C CYS A 918 3.82 -7.20 -17.74
N SER A 919 3.62 -5.89 -17.56
CA SER A 919 3.71 -5.27 -16.23
C SER A 919 2.71 -5.88 -15.23
N ALA A 920 1.47 -6.12 -15.66
CA ALA A 920 0.45 -6.78 -14.84
C ALA A 920 0.84 -8.24 -14.50
N ALA A 921 1.36 -9.00 -15.46
CA ALA A 921 1.85 -10.35 -15.23
C ALA A 921 3.00 -10.38 -14.21
N ILE A 922 3.96 -9.44 -14.31
CA ILE A 922 5.08 -9.30 -13.36
C ILE A 922 4.56 -9.04 -11.94
N VAL A 923 3.52 -8.21 -11.77
CA VAL A 923 2.92 -7.96 -10.44
C VAL A 923 2.39 -9.26 -9.81
N HIS A 924 1.80 -10.17 -10.59
CA HIS A 924 1.37 -11.47 -10.09
C HIS A 924 2.55 -12.34 -9.62
N GLU A 925 3.64 -12.36 -10.38
CA GLU A 925 4.85 -13.13 -10.06
C GLU A 925 5.52 -12.65 -8.77
N VAL A 926 5.68 -11.33 -8.63
CA VAL A 926 6.23 -10.70 -7.42
C VAL A 926 5.29 -10.93 -6.23
N GLY A 927 3.99 -10.72 -6.43
CA GLY A 927 2.92 -11.04 -5.48
C GLY A 927 2.11 -9.84 -4.98
N ALA A 928 2.58 -8.61 -5.18
CA ALA A 928 1.90 -7.37 -4.84
C ALA A 928 2.52 -6.17 -5.58
N PHE A 929 1.76 -5.09 -5.76
CA PHE A 929 2.21 -3.90 -6.47
C PHE A 929 2.94 -2.89 -5.58
N GLY A 930 3.98 -2.28 -6.18
CA GLY A 930 4.79 -1.26 -5.54
C GLY A 930 5.77 -1.93 -4.64
#